data_AF-B0EHP2-F1
#
_entry.id   AF-B0EHP2-F1
#
_cell.length_a   1.000
_cell.length_b   1.000
_cell.length_c   1.000
_cell.angle_alpha   90.00
_cell.angle_beta   90.00
_cell.angle_gamma   90.00
#
_symmetry.space_group_name_H-M   'P 1'
#
loop_
_entity.id
_entity.type
_entity.pdbx_description
1 polymer ?
#
loop_
_entity_poly.entity_id
_entity_poly.type
_entity_poly.pdbx_seq_one_letter_code
_entity_poly.pdbx_strand_id
1 'polypeptide(L)'
;MRRSLFILFGFVVIIYANEITTNTTNTKRNEGIRTCKVGNKIMDELNLREYKYRELINSTRNKMPSYHIEHLLREIRRKKTAIVLYCRIEEEIKGLKERSEKMRSEVSRYQKCSNREEQERINNMKDRIFRDTREIEILYEKSKEIINNIKEPSFVESIIERSEKRIKEIEEEREKNEKEIIMIESDINNLENEKKKINNKISKSEVEAVKEYYQEERNDINKEIEKKKIRIKEKKNNIKEGIKTEKEIKRESKKKIEKQEEEEIKNIMEKIHNIKKELKKEIKINKERTKKEYEIIKRKGKELETGQIIEENRVREMRIKQIKRDIIDLERRSEYMKKEREIIRKKRMEEAISEVKKEERKRKKNTKEIIEAKEELSIKQKERIKEMEFEYLNIEKRINILNRRKEIIKRRNKNIKRKKCKGIKKDKIKEIEKNEERIKKIEEKIQKEQERNEERRKEIEEMKYKRKENIEWIKKELQRKIKIIKDKKKRIQILVNKIIKKTNSGTKEEIITATNKMKDINKSLKPLNIIEKSIKQKLERYNEEIINKRIEEFEKIMIHEAQLIIHKKDLINNNLIKYKRNAQNLSKRISKCKGKLSPKFYMRRNKIYNMIKKEEEKLKLIGEEAIKKARNIEFYLLEMNRLFKRKSKADHLKIKNLLKMRDTIVCQISRKFYDNNIKSLTNQIKLRLHRNKHINTILNNLINELRNPNGKYLFSILNNTNSLNQICSICENIGNYVIDKIAKGTPHLLLTKNVLNYCQSSPNERLCLESFMKIQLIDLSHDLPASGNQLCTSLGFCSKSW
;
A
#
# COMPACT_ATOMS: atom_id res chain seq x y z
N MET A 1 42.06 -38.60 -41.63
CA MET A 1 43.21 -38.02 -40.89
C MET A 1 43.73 -36.68 -41.45
N ARG A 2 43.55 -36.34 -42.74
CA ARG A 2 43.92 -35.01 -43.29
C ARG A 2 42.85 -33.92 -43.19
N ARG A 3 41.68 -34.17 -42.58
CA ARG A 3 40.60 -33.16 -42.44
C ARG A 3 40.64 -32.36 -41.12
N SER A 4 41.32 -32.87 -40.08
CA SER A 4 41.37 -32.27 -38.73
C SER A 4 42.50 -31.24 -38.55
N LEU A 5 43.66 -31.44 -39.19
CA LEU A 5 44.74 -30.42 -39.24
C LEU A 5 44.40 -29.21 -40.11
N PHE A 6 43.45 -29.34 -41.03
CA PHE A 6 43.09 -28.28 -42.01
C PHE A 6 42.12 -27.23 -41.46
N ILE A 7 41.48 -27.51 -40.32
CA ILE A 7 40.65 -26.55 -39.57
C ILE A 7 41.53 -25.67 -38.66
N LEU A 8 42.75 -26.14 -38.32
CA LEU A 8 43.71 -25.39 -37.53
C LEU A 8 44.28 -24.17 -38.27
N PHE A 9 44.73 -24.26 -39.52
CA PHE A 9 45.36 -23.10 -40.17
C PHE A 9 44.39 -21.96 -40.52
N GLY A 10 43.13 -22.26 -40.87
CA GLY A 10 42.12 -21.24 -41.21
C GLY A 10 41.57 -20.46 -40.01
N PHE A 11 41.50 -21.08 -38.82
CA PHE A 11 41.00 -20.42 -37.60
C PHE A 11 42.10 -19.93 -36.66
N VAL A 12 43.31 -20.50 -36.71
CA VAL A 12 44.46 -20.06 -35.89
C VAL A 12 44.91 -18.65 -36.27
N VAL A 13 44.76 -18.23 -37.53
CA VAL A 13 45.16 -16.88 -37.98
C VAL A 13 44.10 -15.81 -37.70
N ILE A 14 42.81 -16.16 -37.57
CA ILE A 14 41.74 -15.22 -37.12
C ILE A 14 41.99 -14.74 -35.68
N ILE A 15 42.67 -15.54 -34.87
CA ILE A 15 43.02 -15.18 -33.49
C ILE A 15 44.48 -14.68 -33.37
N TYR A 16 45.38 -15.09 -34.27
CA TYR A 16 46.78 -14.62 -34.27
C TYR A 16 46.93 -13.11 -34.53
N ALA A 17 45.96 -12.45 -35.17
CA ALA A 17 46.03 -11.02 -35.44
C ALA A 17 45.69 -10.12 -34.23
N ASN A 18 44.98 -10.63 -33.21
CA ASN A 18 44.65 -9.83 -32.03
C ASN A 18 45.83 -9.67 -31.05
N GLU A 19 46.84 -10.54 -31.07
CA GLU A 19 48.02 -10.46 -30.19
C GLU A 19 49.24 -9.75 -30.83
N ILE A 20 49.37 -9.73 -32.17
CA ILE A 20 50.44 -8.97 -32.86
C ILE A 20 50.11 -7.46 -32.94
N THR A 21 49.13 -6.94 -32.20
CA THR A 21 48.89 -5.49 -32.12
C THR A 21 49.70 -4.81 -31.03
N THR A 22 50.37 -5.56 -30.15
CA THR A 22 51.05 -4.95 -28.99
C THR A 22 52.56 -5.12 -28.89
N ASN A 23 53.26 -6.01 -29.63
CA ASN A 23 54.71 -6.17 -29.35
C ASN A 23 55.65 -6.72 -30.45
N THR A 24 55.41 -6.48 -31.75
CA THR A 24 56.48 -6.73 -32.76
C THR A 24 56.54 -5.65 -33.83
N THR A 25 57.74 -5.07 -33.92
CA THR A 25 58.27 -4.09 -34.87
C THR A 25 57.67 -4.14 -36.28
N ASN A 26 57.34 -2.95 -36.78
CA ASN A 26 56.67 -2.59 -38.04
C ASN A 26 57.31 -3.07 -39.36
N THR A 27 58.43 -3.79 -39.38
CA THR A 27 59.25 -3.91 -40.59
C THR A 27 58.94 -5.10 -41.51
N LYS A 28 58.30 -6.19 -41.04
CA LYS A 28 57.95 -7.34 -41.90
C LYS A 28 56.48 -7.45 -42.32
N ARG A 29 55.61 -6.54 -41.87
CA ARG A 29 54.17 -6.55 -42.20
C ARG A 29 53.81 -6.01 -43.58
N ASN A 30 54.69 -5.19 -44.17
CA ASN A 30 54.40 -4.49 -45.41
C ASN A 30 54.76 -5.25 -46.70
N GLU A 31 55.44 -6.40 -46.61
CA GLU A 31 55.86 -7.13 -47.80
C GLU A 31 54.76 -8.05 -48.35
N GLY A 32 53.96 -8.70 -47.50
CA GLY A 32 52.89 -9.61 -47.95
C GLY A 32 51.57 -8.95 -48.37
N ILE A 33 51.39 -7.66 -48.08
CA ILE A 33 50.17 -6.91 -48.45
C ILE A 33 50.28 -6.36 -49.88
N ARG A 34 51.49 -6.23 -50.44
CA ARG A 34 51.70 -5.58 -51.75
C ARG A 34 51.19 -6.38 -52.95
N THR A 35 50.90 -7.68 -52.78
CA THR A 35 50.53 -8.57 -53.89
C THR A 35 49.02 -8.90 -53.99
N CYS A 36 48.22 -8.63 -52.95
CA CYS A 36 46.79 -8.97 -52.91
C CYS A 36 45.87 -7.78 -53.28
N LYS A 37 45.60 -7.57 -54.58
CA LYS A 37 44.79 -6.44 -55.07
C LYS A 37 43.37 -6.35 -54.51
N VAL A 38 42.69 -7.49 -54.34
CA VAL A 38 41.29 -7.53 -53.84
C VAL A 38 41.24 -7.26 -52.34
N GLY A 39 42.16 -7.84 -51.56
CA GLY A 39 42.26 -7.61 -50.12
C GLY A 39 42.52 -6.15 -49.77
N ASN A 40 43.40 -5.48 -50.53
CA ASN A 40 43.74 -4.07 -50.29
C ASN A 40 42.55 -3.13 -50.50
N LYS A 41 41.76 -3.31 -51.57
CA LYS A 41 40.54 -2.52 -51.81
C LYS A 41 39.54 -2.63 -50.66
N ILE A 42 39.28 -3.85 -50.18
CA ILE A 42 38.34 -4.08 -49.07
C ILE A 42 38.90 -3.50 -47.76
N MET A 43 40.23 -3.57 -47.54
CA MET A 43 40.88 -3.00 -46.37
C MET A 43 40.72 -1.48 -46.31
N ASP A 44 40.87 -0.79 -47.46
CA ASP A 44 40.69 0.66 -47.58
C ASP A 44 39.24 1.08 -47.31
N GLU A 45 38.25 0.33 -47.83
CA GLU A 45 36.84 0.56 -47.51
C GLU A 45 36.55 0.42 -46.01
N LEU A 46 37.11 -0.60 -45.35
CA LEU A 46 36.96 -0.80 -43.90
C LEU A 46 37.71 0.27 -43.09
N ASN A 47 38.84 0.78 -43.58
CA ASN A 47 39.56 1.89 -42.98
C ASN A 47 38.72 3.18 -43.02
N LEU A 48 38.10 3.47 -44.16
CA LEU A 48 37.21 4.62 -44.31
C LEU A 48 35.98 4.53 -43.40
N ARG A 49 35.36 3.34 -43.29
CA ARG A 49 34.24 3.12 -42.36
C ARG A 49 34.66 3.27 -40.90
N GLU A 50 35.83 2.74 -40.52
CA GLU A 50 36.34 2.88 -39.15
C GLU A 50 36.55 4.34 -38.78
N TYR A 51 37.11 5.13 -39.71
CA TYR A 51 37.32 6.56 -39.54
C TYR A 51 36.00 7.29 -39.28
N LYS A 52 34.98 7.07 -40.13
CA LYS A 52 33.64 7.66 -39.96
C LYS A 52 33.01 7.34 -38.60
N TYR A 53 33.12 6.09 -38.14
CA TYR A 53 32.57 5.69 -36.84
C TYR A 53 33.37 6.28 -35.66
N ARG A 54 34.69 6.44 -35.78
CA ARG A 54 35.50 7.10 -34.74
C ARG A 54 35.18 8.60 -34.62
N GLU A 55 34.93 9.30 -35.73
CA GLU A 55 34.45 10.69 -35.70
C GLU A 55 33.09 10.80 -35.00
N LEU A 56 32.19 9.85 -35.26
CA LEU A 56 30.86 9.78 -34.64
C LEU A 56 30.91 9.58 -33.11
N ILE A 57 31.90 8.87 -32.56
CA ILE A 57 32.07 8.72 -31.11
C ILE A 57 32.40 10.05 -30.43
N ASN A 58 33.18 10.90 -31.10
CA ASN A 58 33.67 12.15 -30.56
C ASN A 58 32.73 13.34 -30.81
N SER A 59 31.68 13.14 -31.61
CA SER A 59 30.69 14.16 -31.92
C SER A 59 29.66 14.32 -30.80
N THR A 60 29.53 15.54 -30.28
CA THR A 60 28.49 15.92 -29.30
C THR A 60 27.07 15.96 -29.90
N ARG A 61 26.95 15.97 -31.23
CA ARG A 61 25.66 15.99 -31.95
C ARG A 61 25.18 14.58 -32.35
N ASN A 62 25.91 13.53 -32.00
CA ASN A 62 25.57 12.20 -32.45
C ASN A 62 24.32 11.65 -31.71
N LYS A 63 23.28 11.29 -32.48
CA LYS A 63 22.08 10.62 -31.96
C LYS A 63 22.31 9.11 -31.70
N MET A 64 23.37 8.54 -32.27
CA MET A 64 23.67 7.11 -32.17
C MET A 64 24.27 6.78 -30.79
N PRO A 65 23.76 5.77 -30.07
CA PRO A 65 24.34 5.37 -28.78
C PRO A 65 25.79 4.92 -28.91
N SER A 66 26.67 5.34 -27.98
CA SER A 66 28.09 4.99 -27.99
C SER A 66 28.35 3.47 -28.09
N TYR A 67 27.51 2.66 -27.44
CA TYR A 67 27.63 1.20 -27.48
C TYR A 67 27.42 0.64 -28.90
N HIS A 68 26.51 1.20 -29.71
CA HIS A 68 26.33 0.77 -31.11
C HIS A 68 27.61 1.00 -31.91
N ILE A 69 28.26 2.15 -31.71
CA ILE A 69 29.47 2.51 -32.44
C ILE A 69 30.65 1.64 -32.00
N GLU A 70 30.77 1.34 -30.70
CA GLU A 70 31.77 0.40 -30.19
C GLU A 70 31.64 -1.00 -30.82
N HIS A 71 30.42 -1.51 -30.96
CA HIS A 71 30.19 -2.82 -31.59
C HIS A 71 30.53 -2.81 -33.08
N LEU A 72 30.13 -1.76 -33.82
CA LEU A 72 30.51 -1.59 -35.24
C LEU A 72 32.03 -1.52 -35.42
N LEU A 73 32.74 -0.79 -34.55
CA LEU A 73 34.21 -0.73 -34.59
C LEU A 73 34.86 -2.08 -34.29
N ARG A 74 34.34 -2.86 -33.34
CA ARG A 74 34.84 -4.22 -33.08
C ARG A 74 34.64 -5.13 -34.28
N GLU A 75 33.50 -5.01 -34.93
CA GLU A 75 33.19 -5.81 -36.11
C GLU A 75 34.09 -5.45 -37.30
N ILE A 76 34.34 -4.17 -37.55
CA ILE A 76 35.32 -3.72 -38.55
C ILE A 76 36.69 -4.32 -38.26
N ARG A 77 37.14 -4.35 -37.00
CA ARG A 77 38.41 -4.99 -36.63
C ARG A 77 38.41 -6.49 -36.93
N ARG A 78 37.30 -7.20 -36.70
CA ARG A 78 37.15 -8.62 -37.08
C ARG A 78 37.24 -8.81 -38.59
N LYS A 79 36.54 -7.99 -39.38
CA LYS A 79 36.58 -8.03 -40.85
C LYS A 79 37.98 -7.71 -41.41
N LYS A 80 38.66 -6.70 -40.87
CA LYS A 80 40.07 -6.38 -41.21
C LYS A 80 41.01 -7.56 -40.94
N THR A 81 40.80 -8.24 -39.81
CA THR A 81 41.57 -9.44 -39.49
C THR A 81 41.33 -10.54 -40.53
N ALA A 82 40.08 -10.79 -40.92
CA ALA A 82 39.74 -11.78 -41.94
C ALA A 82 40.39 -11.48 -43.31
N ILE A 83 40.52 -10.20 -43.69
CA ILE A 83 41.23 -9.80 -44.91
C ILE A 83 42.70 -10.21 -44.86
N VAL A 84 43.36 -10.05 -43.71
CA VAL A 84 44.77 -10.48 -43.57
C VAL A 84 44.92 -11.99 -43.78
N LEU A 85 43.94 -12.80 -43.36
CA LEU A 85 43.94 -14.23 -43.71
C LEU A 85 43.77 -14.47 -45.19
N TYR A 86 42.80 -13.78 -45.79
CA TYR A 86 42.55 -13.90 -47.22
C TYR A 86 43.83 -13.63 -48.02
N CYS A 87 44.55 -12.55 -47.71
CA CYS A 87 45.82 -12.22 -48.36
C CYS A 87 46.87 -13.33 -48.19
N ARG A 88 47.00 -13.92 -46.99
CA ARG A 88 47.93 -15.03 -46.76
C ARG A 88 47.58 -16.30 -47.53
N ILE A 89 46.29 -16.63 -47.61
CA ILE A 89 45.82 -17.80 -48.37
C ILE A 89 46.09 -17.58 -49.86
N GLU A 90 45.88 -16.38 -50.39
CA GLU A 90 46.23 -16.03 -51.77
C GLU A 90 47.74 -16.17 -52.04
N GLU A 91 48.60 -15.74 -51.12
CA GLU A 91 50.05 -15.93 -51.22
C GLU A 91 50.46 -17.41 -51.19
N GLU A 92 49.82 -18.20 -50.33
CA GLU A 92 50.07 -19.65 -50.22
C GLU A 92 49.63 -20.39 -51.50
N ILE A 93 48.45 -20.04 -52.04
CA ILE A 93 48.00 -20.52 -53.36
C ILE A 93 49.01 -20.17 -54.44
N LYS A 94 49.51 -18.92 -54.46
CA LYS A 94 50.50 -18.47 -55.43
C LYS A 94 51.80 -19.26 -55.32
N GLY A 95 52.32 -19.45 -54.10
CA GLY A 95 53.53 -20.23 -53.86
C GLY A 95 53.38 -21.71 -54.25
N LEU A 96 52.23 -22.33 -53.96
CA LEU A 96 51.93 -23.71 -54.36
C LEU A 96 51.80 -23.85 -55.89
N LYS A 97 51.21 -22.86 -56.57
CA LYS A 97 51.13 -22.82 -58.04
C LYS A 97 52.50 -22.71 -58.67
N GLU A 98 53.32 -21.74 -58.23
CA GLU A 98 54.69 -21.55 -58.74
C GLU A 98 55.55 -22.80 -58.53
N ARG A 99 55.43 -23.43 -57.35
CA ARG A 99 56.11 -24.70 -57.06
C ARG A 99 55.61 -25.84 -57.95
N SER A 100 54.29 -25.97 -58.13
CA SER A 100 53.69 -27.00 -58.98
C SER A 100 54.07 -26.82 -60.44
N GLU A 101 54.14 -25.59 -60.95
CA GLU A 101 54.58 -25.28 -62.32
C GLU A 101 56.05 -25.63 -62.54
N LYS A 102 56.94 -25.29 -61.59
CA LYS A 102 58.34 -25.72 -61.62
C LYS A 102 58.45 -27.24 -61.68
N MET A 103 57.75 -27.96 -60.81
CA MET A 103 57.76 -29.43 -60.83
C MET A 103 57.16 -30.01 -62.12
N ARG A 104 56.08 -29.42 -62.67
CA ARG A 104 55.52 -29.84 -63.96
C ARG A 104 56.53 -29.67 -65.10
N SER A 105 57.26 -28.54 -65.10
CA SER A 105 58.30 -28.26 -66.09
C SER A 105 59.49 -29.23 -65.99
N GLU A 106 59.89 -29.62 -64.77
CA GLU A 106 60.91 -30.65 -64.55
C GLU A 106 60.40 -32.03 -64.99
N VAL A 107 59.18 -32.43 -64.61
CA VAL A 107 58.57 -33.69 -65.03
C VAL A 107 58.48 -33.80 -66.55
N SER A 108 58.18 -32.71 -67.26
CA SER A 108 58.18 -32.68 -68.73
C SER A 108 59.57 -32.79 -69.37
N ARG A 109 60.64 -32.38 -68.68
CA ARG A 109 62.02 -32.50 -69.18
C ARG A 109 62.54 -33.95 -69.12
N TYR A 110 62.05 -34.77 -68.20
CA TYR A 110 62.48 -36.16 -67.99
C TYR A 110 61.52 -37.21 -68.58
N GLN A 111 60.65 -36.82 -69.53
CA GLN A 111 59.55 -37.64 -70.05
C GLN A 111 60.00 -38.91 -70.81
N LYS A 112 61.31 -39.06 -71.12
CA LYS A 112 61.93 -40.19 -71.84
C LYS A 112 63.02 -40.93 -71.04
N CYS A 113 62.99 -40.93 -69.70
CA CYS A 113 63.98 -41.67 -68.89
C CYS A 113 63.60 -43.16 -68.73
N SER A 114 64.55 -44.06 -69.00
CA SER A 114 64.44 -45.52 -68.83
C SER A 114 65.01 -46.04 -67.49
N ASN A 115 65.61 -45.16 -66.68
CA ASN A 115 66.22 -45.53 -65.40
C ASN A 115 65.18 -45.59 -64.27
N ARG A 116 65.21 -46.68 -63.48
CA ARG A 116 64.21 -46.98 -62.43
C ARG A 116 64.19 -45.93 -61.31
N GLU A 117 65.36 -45.45 -60.88
CA GLU A 117 65.47 -44.41 -59.84
C GLU A 117 64.93 -43.06 -60.30
N GLU A 118 65.11 -42.72 -61.59
CA GLU A 118 64.57 -41.50 -62.19
C GLU A 118 63.05 -41.58 -62.35
N GLN A 119 62.51 -42.73 -62.72
CA GLN A 119 61.06 -42.97 -62.75
C GLN A 119 60.42 -42.85 -61.37
N GLU A 120 61.08 -43.33 -60.31
CA GLU A 120 60.60 -43.17 -58.94
C GLU A 120 60.61 -41.70 -58.48
N ARG A 121 61.64 -40.92 -58.85
CA ARG A 121 61.67 -39.46 -58.63
C ARG A 121 60.55 -38.74 -59.39
N ILE A 122 60.29 -39.10 -60.65
CA ILE A 122 59.20 -38.52 -61.46
C ILE A 122 57.84 -38.84 -60.83
N ASN A 123 57.61 -40.06 -60.37
CA ASN A 123 56.37 -40.45 -59.71
C ASN A 123 56.18 -39.67 -58.41
N ASN A 124 57.22 -39.49 -57.60
CA ASN A 124 57.18 -38.65 -56.39
C ASN A 124 56.86 -37.17 -56.71
N MET A 125 57.38 -36.63 -57.81
CA MET A 125 57.05 -35.28 -58.28
C MET A 125 55.58 -35.18 -58.75
N LYS A 126 55.07 -36.17 -59.52
CA LYS A 126 53.65 -36.24 -59.92
C LYS A 126 52.72 -36.32 -58.71
N ASP A 127 53.09 -37.12 -57.71
CA ASP A 127 52.36 -37.25 -56.45
C ASP A 127 52.32 -35.93 -55.66
N ARG A 128 53.44 -35.20 -55.63
CA ARG A 128 53.50 -33.85 -55.05
C ARG A 128 52.63 -32.86 -55.82
N ILE A 129 52.71 -32.85 -57.15
CA ILE A 129 51.84 -32.00 -57.98
C ILE A 129 50.37 -32.30 -57.68
N PHE A 130 49.96 -33.56 -57.61
CA PHE A 130 48.57 -33.93 -57.29
C PHE A 130 48.14 -33.43 -55.90
N ARG A 131 49.01 -33.56 -54.89
CA ARG A 131 48.74 -33.04 -53.53
C ARG A 131 48.64 -31.51 -53.52
N ASP A 132 49.59 -30.82 -54.14
CA ASP A 132 49.62 -29.36 -54.21
C ASP A 132 48.38 -28.83 -54.96
N THR A 133 47.95 -29.50 -56.05
CA THR A 133 46.74 -29.13 -56.81
C THR A 133 45.48 -29.26 -55.95
N ARG A 134 45.36 -30.36 -55.20
CA ARG A 134 44.23 -30.59 -54.29
C ARG A 134 44.23 -29.63 -53.09
N GLU A 135 45.40 -29.23 -52.62
CA GLU A 135 45.54 -28.24 -51.56
C GLU A 135 45.17 -26.83 -52.03
N ILE A 136 45.54 -26.47 -53.27
CA ILE A 136 45.12 -25.23 -53.94
C ILE A 136 43.58 -25.15 -54.04
N GLU A 137 42.89 -26.21 -54.46
CA GLU A 137 41.42 -26.24 -54.52
C GLU A 137 40.76 -25.95 -53.16
N ILE A 138 41.26 -26.60 -52.11
CA ILE A 138 40.77 -26.40 -50.73
C ILE A 138 41.01 -24.95 -50.26
N LEU A 139 42.19 -24.39 -50.57
CA LEU A 139 42.53 -23.02 -50.22
C LEU A 139 41.67 -22.01 -51.00
N TYR A 140 41.32 -22.30 -52.26
CA TYR A 140 40.40 -21.49 -53.05
C TYR A 140 38.97 -21.47 -52.52
N GLU A 141 38.42 -22.61 -52.10
CA GLU A 141 37.10 -22.66 -51.48
C GLU A 141 37.07 -21.82 -50.19
N LYS A 142 38.13 -21.94 -49.37
CA LYS A 142 38.29 -21.13 -48.15
C LYS A 142 38.41 -19.64 -48.44
N SER A 143 39.16 -19.26 -49.47
CA SER A 143 39.34 -17.84 -49.81
C SER A 143 38.02 -17.21 -50.27
N LYS A 144 37.19 -17.96 -51.03
CA LYS A 144 35.82 -17.56 -51.39
C LYS A 144 34.92 -17.40 -50.17
N GLU A 145 34.94 -18.35 -49.24
CA GLU A 145 34.14 -18.31 -48.01
C GLU A 145 34.51 -17.08 -47.14
N ILE A 146 35.81 -16.80 -47.01
CA ILE A 146 36.30 -15.63 -46.25
C ILE A 146 35.82 -14.32 -46.90
N ILE A 147 35.91 -14.18 -48.22
CA ILE A 147 35.42 -12.98 -48.92
C ILE A 147 33.92 -12.78 -48.73
N ASN A 148 33.13 -13.86 -48.87
CA ASN A 148 31.68 -13.77 -48.72
C ASN A 148 31.30 -13.31 -47.30
N ASN A 149 31.93 -13.87 -46.28
CA ASN A 149 31.73 -13.48 -44.88
C ASN A 149 32.14 -12.02 -44.58
N ILE A 150 33.12 -11.47 -45.31
CA ILE A 150 33.53 -10.05 -45.16
C ILE A 150 32.49 -9.12 -45.80
N LYS A 151 31.90 -9.51 -46.93
CA LYS A 151 30.93 -8.72 -47.69
C LYS A 151 29.54 -8.70 -47.06
N GLU A 152 29.16 -9.74 -46.32
CA GLU A 152 27.84 -9.79 -45.69
C GLU A 152 27.66 -8.67 -44.64
N PRO A 153 26.53 -7.94 -44.69
CA PRO A 153 26.18 -6.98 -43.66
C PRO A 153 25.96 -7.74 -42.35
N SER A 154 26.46 -7.18 -41.26
CA SER A 154 26.40 -7.92 -40.02
C SER A 154 25.02 -7.91 -39.40
N PHE A 155 24.83 -8.89 -38.54
CA PHE A 155 23.69 -8.91 -37.63
C PHE A 155 23.57 -7.60 -36.83
N VAL A 156 24.70 -7.01 -36.39
CA VAL A 156 24.72 -5.76 -35.62
C VAL A 156 24.23 -4.59 -36.47
N GLU A 157 24.73 -4.46 -37.69
CA GLU A 157 24.28 -3.45 -38.67
C GLU A 157 22.77 -3.58 -38.92
N SER A 158 22.26 -4.80 -39.11
CA SER A 158 20.84 -5.05 -39.35
C SER A 158 19.93 -4.70 -38.16
N ILE A 159 20.38 -4.93 -36.92
CA ILE A 159 19.63 -4.56 -35.72
C ILE A 159 19.58 -3.05 -35.56
N ILE A 160 20.73 -2.40 -35.78
CA ILE A 160 20.85 -0.95 -35.68
C ILE A 160 19.90 -0.29 -36.67
N GLU A 161 19.94 -0.68 -37.93
CA GLU A 161 19.08 -0.13 -38.99
C GLU A 161 17.59 -0.27 -38.65
N ARG A 162 17.15 -1.46 -38.20
CA ARG A 162 15.75 -1.66 -37.76
C ARG A 162 15.40 -0.81 -36.54
N SER A 163 16.32 -0.65 -35.59
CA SER A 163 16.09 0.15 -34.39
C SER A 163 15.98 1.64 -34.72
N GLU A 164 16.81 2.14 -35.64
CA GLU A 164 16.79 3.52 -36.10
C GLU A 164 15.52 3.86 -36.87
N LYS A 165 15.06 2.95 -37.74
CA LYS A 165 13.78 3.13 -38.46
C LYS A 165 12.61 3.30 -37.50
N ARG A 166 12.49 2.42 -36.49
CA ARG A 166 11.42 2.50 -35.48
C ARG A 166 11.53 3.74 -34.60
N ILE A 167 12.75 4.18 -34.28
CA ILE A 167 12.96 5.42 -33.50
C ILE A 167 12.52 6.64 -34.32
N LYS A 168 12.85 6.70 -35.61
CA LYS A 168 12.41 7.79 -36.51
C LYS A 168 10.88 7.86 -36.61
N GLU A 169 10.20 6.74 -36.77
CA GLU A 169 8.73 6.68 -36.78
C GLU A 169 8.12 7.28 -35.50
N ILE A 170 8.70 6.98 -34.34
CA ILE A 170 8.28 7.56 -33.04
C ILE A 170 8.61 9.05 -32.95
N GLU A 171 9.78 9.50 -33.43
CA GLU A 171 10.15 10.92 -33.47
C GLU A 171 9.14 11.72 -34.32
N GLU A 172 8.80 11.23 -35.51
CA GLU A 172 7.82 11.87 -36.40
C GLU A 172 6.42 11.96 -35.77
N GLU A 173 5.96 10.91 -35.09
CA GLU A 173 4.68 10.91 -34.39
C GLU A 173 4.65 11.92 -33.24
N ARG A 174 5.78 12.07 -32.53
CA ARG A 174 5.91 13.06 -31.46
C ARG A 174 5.87 14.49 -31.99
N GLU A 175 6.59 14.77 -33.07
CA GLU A 175 6.57 16.10 -33.70
C GLU A 175 5.17 16.46 -34.21
N LYS A 176 4.42 15.50 -34.79
CA LYS A 176 3.02 15.70 -35.17
C LYS A 176 2.15 16.04 -33.97
N ASN A 177 2.25 15.28 -32.88
CA ASN A 177 1.50 15.53 -31.65
C ASN A 177 1.87 16.88 -30.99
N GLU A 178 3.13 17.31 -31.05
CA GLU A 178 3.58 18.62 -30.54
C GLU A 178 3.00 19.77 -31.37
N LYS A 179 3.02 19.68 -32.70
CA LYS A 179 2.37 20.66 -33.59
C LYS A 179 0.87 20.76 -33.33
N GLU A 180 0.19 19.64 -33.16
CA GLU A 180 -1.24 19.62 -32.82
C GLU A 180 -1.54 20.26 -31.46
N ILE A 181 -0.70 20.03 -30.45
CA ILE A 181 -0.86 20.69 -29.14
C ILE A 181 -0.80 22.21 -29.29
N ILE A 182 0.17 22.73 -30.06
CA ILE A 182 0.31 24.17 -30.30
C ILE A 182 -0.95 24.74 -30.96
N MET A 183 -1.50 24.05 -31.97
CA MET A 183 -2.75 24.47 -32.61
C MET A 183 -3.93 24.49 -31.62
N ILE A 184 -4.08 23.44 -30.80
CA ILE A 184 -5.17 23.37 -29.81
C ILE A 184 -5.00 24.41 -28.70
N GLU A 185 -3.76 24.72 -28.29
CA GLU A 185 -3.46 25.79 -27.32
C GLU A 185 -3.80 27.17 -27.89
N SER A 186 -3.54 27.41 -29.17
CA SER A 186 -3.98 28.62 -29.89
C SER A 186 -5.51 28.74 -29.94
N ASP A 187 -6.20 27.66 -30.28
CA ASP A 187 -7.66 27.60 -30.27
C ASP A 187 -8.28 27.91 -28.91
N ILE A 188 -7.69 27.38 -27.83
CA ILE A 188 -8.14 27.66 -26.46
C ILE A 188 -8.00 29.14 -26.16
N ASN A 189 -6.88 29.78 -26.55
CA ASN A 189 -6.70 31.21 -26.35
C ASN A 189 -7.77 32.04 -27.09
N ASN A 190 -8.15 31.64 -28.31
CA ASN A 190 -9.22 32.28 -29.05
C ASN A 190 -10.57 32.16 -28.32
N LEU A 191 -10.93 30.95 -27.86
CA LEU A 191 -12.14 30.70 -27.07
C LEU A 191 -12.13 31.46 -25.74
N GLU A 192 -10.98 31.59 -25.08
CA GLU A 192 -10.85 32.38 -23.85
C GLU A 192 -11.04 33.89 -24.10
N ASN A 193 -10.63 34.38 -25.26
CA ASN A 193 -10.89 35.76 -25.67
C ASN A 193 -12.37 36.00 -26.01
N GLU A 194 -13.04 35.05 -26.67
CA GLU A 194 -14.49 35.11 -26.91
C GLU A 194 -15.28 35.07 -25.59
N LYS A 195 -14.90 34.20 -24.66
CA LYS A 195 -15.46 34.17 -23.32
C LYS A 195 -15.34 35.51 -22.59
N LYS A 196 -14.21 36.22 -22.73
CA LYS A 196 -14.05 37.58 -22.18
C LYS A 196 -15.02 38.57 -22.84
N LYS A 197 -15.20 38.50 -24.17
CA LYS A 197 -16.19 39.33 -24.89
C LYS A 197 -17.62 39.05 -24.39
N ILE A 198 -18.00 37.79 -24.21
CA ILE A 198 -19.33 37.41 -23.67
C ILE A 198 -19.51 37.89 -22.24
N ASN A 199 -18.50 37.74 -21.37
CA ASN A 199 -18.56 38.27 -20.00
C ASN A 199 -18.80 39.80 -19.98
N ASN A 200 -18.17 40.54 -20.91
CA ASN A 200 -18.39 41.97 -21.06
C ASN A 200 -19.80 42.30 -21.59
N LYS A 201 -20.42 41.42 -22.39
CA LYS A 201 -21.81 41.57 -22.81
C LYS A 201 -22.77 41.32 -21.63
N ILE A 202 -22.55 40.25 -20.86
CA ILE A 202 -23.33 39.94 -19.64
C ILE A 202 -23.32 41.11 -18.64
N SER A 203 -22.15 41.71 -18.41
CA SER A 203 -22.02 42.82 -17.44
C SER A 203 -22.69 44.11 -17.90
N LYS A 204 -22.85 44.31 -19.21
CA LYS A 204 -23.50 45.49 -19.81
C LYS A 204 -25.00 45.33 -20.04
N SER A 205 -25.54 44.10 -20.01
CA SER A 205 -26.96 43.88 -20.18
C SER A 205 -27.73 44.18 -18.90
N GLU A 206 -28.88 44.84 -19.01
CA GLU A 206 -29.83 45.07 -17.90
C GLU A 206 -30.99 44.07 -17.92
N VAL A 207 -31.28 43.48 -19.09
CA VAL A 207 -32.37 42.51 -19.31
C VAL A 207 -31.94 41.10 -18.90
N GLU A 208 -32.73 40.46 -18.03
CA GLU A 208 -32.40 39.16 -17.42
C GLU A 208 -32.40 38.01 -18.43
N ALA A 209 -33.35 37.97 -19.37
CA ALA A 209 -33.37 36.97 -20.45
C ALA A 209 -32.13 37.04 -21.36
N VAL A 210 -31.59 38.25 -21.59
CA VAL A 210 -30.37 38.44 -22.39
C VAL A 210 -29.13 37.99 -21.62
N LYS A 211 -29.11 38.18 -20.30
CA LYS A 211 -28.04 37.63 -19.43
C LYS A 211 -28.04 36.11 -19.48
N GLU A 212 -29.21 35.49 -19.37
CA GLU A 212 -29.35 34.02 -19.40
C GLU A 212 -28.84 33.43 -20.72
N TYR A 213 -29.22 34.03 -21.87
CA TYR A 213 -28.71 33.65 -23.20
C TYR A 213 -27.16 33.69 -23.28
N TYR A 214 -26.54 34.80 -22.87
CA TYR A 214 -25.07 34.90 -22.88
C TYR A 214 -24.41 33.97 -21.84
N GLN A 215 -25.12 33.62 -20.77
CA GLN A 215 -24.65 32.67 -19.77
C GLN A 215 -24.60 31.24 -20.34
N GLU A 216 -25.59 30.88 -21.17
CA GLU A 216 -25.60 29.62 -21.92
C GLU A 216 -24.46 29.56 -22.95
N GLU A 217 -24.28 30.60 -23.78
CA GLU A 217 -23.14 30.67 -24.72
C GLU A 217 -21.79 30.55 -23.99
N ARG A 218 -21.63 31.24 -22.84
CA ARG A 218 -20.43 31.12 -22.00
C ARG A 218 -20.22 29.69 -21.51
N ASN A 219 -21.28 28.99 -21.14
CA ASN A 219 -21.20 27.61 -20.66
C ASN A 219 -20.78 26.65 -21.78
N ASP A 220 -21.24 26.86 -23.00
CA ASP A 220 -20.83 26.04 -24.15
C ASP A 220 -19.38 26.27 -24.55
N ILE A 221 -18.90 27.52 -24.52
CA ILE A 221 -17.47 27.82 -24.67
C ILE A 221 -16.64 27.15 -23.58
N ASN A 222 -17.10 27.13 -22.31
CA ASN A 222 -16.39 26.45 -21.23
C ASN A 222 -16.29 24.93 -21.49
N LYS A 223 -17.38 24.29 -21.93
CA LYS A 223 -17.37 22.87 -22.28
C LYS A 223 -16.40 22.59 -23.42
N GLU A 224 -16.33 23.45 -24.42
CA GLU A 224 -15.41 23.28 -25.55
C GLU A 224 -13.94 23.43 -25.13
N ILE A 225 -13.63 24.43 -24.30
CA ILE A 225 -12.30 24.59 -23.69
C ILE A 225 -11.91 23.35 -22.89
N GLU A 226 -12.82 22.79 -22.09
CA GLU A 226 -12.55 21.55 -21.34
C GLU A 226 -12.27 20.36 -22.26
N LYS A 227 -13.07 20.16 -23.32
CA LYS A 227 -12.81 19.10 -24.32
C LYS A 227 -11.44 19.27 -24.97
N LYS A 228 -11.06 20.49 -25.36
CA LYS A 228 -9.73 20.78 -25.95
C LYS A 228 -8.58 20.56 -24.94
N LYS A 229 -8.76 20.92 -23.67
CA LYS A 229 -7.80 20.63 -22.58
C LYS A 229 -7.60 19.13 -22.34
N ILE A 230 -8.66 18.33 -22.44
CA ILE A 230 -8.58 16.86 -22.36
C ILE A 230 -7.75 16.31 -23.53
N ARG A 231 -8.01 16.76 -24.77
CA ARG A 231 -7.23 16.35 -25.96
C ARG A 231 -5.73 16.68 -25.83
N ILE A 232 -5.38 17.87 -25.33
CA ILE A 232 -3.97 18.23 -25.05
C ILE A 232 -3.35 17.24 -24.05
N LYS A 233 -4.09 16.86 -23.00
CA LYS A 233 -3.61 15.92 -21.98
C LYS A 233 -3.36 14.53 -22.57
N GLU A 234 -4.24 14.05 -23.44
CA GLU A 234 -4.06 12.79 -24.19
C GLU A 234 -2.82 12.84 -25.08
N LYS A 235 -2.67 13.90 -25.89
CA LYS A 235 -1.50 14.09 -26.76
C LYS A 235 -0.18 14.19 -25.98
N LYS A 236 -0.17 14.91 -24.85
CA LYS A 236 0.99 14.96 -23.92
C LYS A 236 1.30 13.59 -23.31
N ASN A 237 0.31 12.72 -23.13
CA ASN A 237 0.54 11.34 -22.68
C ASN A 237 1.14 10.46 -23.80
N ASN A 238 0.65 10.57 -25.03
CA ASN A 238 1.20 9.86 -26.19
C ASN A 238 2.69 10.20 -26.41
N ILE A 239 3.06 11.48 -26.26
CA ILE A 239 4.47 11.92 -26.31
C ILE A 239 5.30 11.23 -25.21
N LYS A 240 4.78 11.14 -23.98
CA LYS A 240 5.47 10.46 -22.87
C LYS A 240 5.60 8.96 -23.10
N GLU A 241 4.59 8.34 -23.71
CA GLU A 241 4.61 6.93 -24.07
C GLU A 241 5.65 6.67 -25.15
N GLY A 242 5.69 7.48 -26.22
CA GLY A 242 6.72 7.43 -27.25
C GLY A 242 8.16 7.48 -26.70
N ILE A 243 8.43 8.37 -25.73
CA ILE A 243 9.75 8.44 -25.04
C ILE A 243 10.07 7.14 -24.30
N LYS A 244 9.06 6.46 -23.76
CA LYS A 244 9.24 5.19 -23.05
C LYS A 244 9.53 4.06 -24.04
N THR A 245 8.78 3.97 -25.13
CA THR A 245 8.99 2.98 -26.20
C THR A 245 10.37 3.14 -26.85
N GLU A 246 10.81 4.38 -27.11
CA GLU A 246 12.16 4.66 -27.64
C GLU A 246 13.26 4.10 -26.71
N LYS A 247 13.11 4.30 -25.39
CA LYS A 247 14.03 3.74 -24.39
C LYS A 247 13.99 2.22 -24.34
N GLU A 248 12.83 1.61 -24.55
CA GLU A 248 12.67 0.16 -24.60
C GLU A 248 13.33 -0.43 -25.86
N ILE A 249 13.14 0.17 -27.02
CA ILE A 249 13.79 -0.23 -28.28
C ILE A 249 15.32 -0.18 -28.14
N LYS A 250 15.88 0.91 -27.60
CA LYS A 250 17.32 1.04 -27.33
C LYS A 250 17.86 -0.01 -26.35
N ARG A 251 17.04 -0.52 -25.43
CA ARG A 251 17.43 -1.59 -24.50
C ARG A 251 17.36 -2.96 -25.15
N GLU A 252 16.33 -3.18 -25.97
CA GLU A 252 16.13 -4.44 -26.69
C GLU A 252 17.24 -4.67 -27.70
N SER A 253 17.62 -3.66 -28.48
CA SER A 253 18.74 -3.72 -29.43
C SER A 253 20.05 -4.08 -28.73
N LYS A 254 20.40 -3.38 -27.64
CA LYS A 254 21.58 -3.65 -26.81
C LYS A 254 21.60 -5.11 -26.33
N LYS A 255 20.49 -5.60 -25.77
CA LYS A 255 20.40 -6.98 -25.26
C LYS A 255 20.56 -8.03 -26.37
N LYS A 256 19.98 -7.79 -27.55
CA LYS A 256 20.12 -8.71 -28.70
C LYS A 256 21.56 -8.78 -29.19
N ILE A 257 22.22 -7.63 -29.35
CA ILE A 257 23.63 -7.54 -29.77
C ILE A 257 24.53 -8.26 -28.76
N GLU A 258 24.44 -7.92 -27.47
CA GLU A 258 25.28 -8.56 -26.46
C GLU A 258 25.04 -10.07 -26.35
N LYS A 259 23.79 -10.54 -26.48
CA LYS A 259 23.45 -11.97 -26.40
C LYS A 259 24.12 -12.75 -27.54
N GLN A 260 24.05 -12.22 -28.75
CA GLN A 260 24.69 -12.84 -29.90
C GLN A 260 26.22 -12.88 -29.75
N GLU A 261 26.85 -11.81 -29.26
CA GLU A 261 28.30 -11.83 -28.97
C GLU A 261 28.66 -12.91 -27.95
N GLU A 262 27.85 -13.11 -26.91
CA GLU A 262 28.10 -14.16 -25.92
C GLU A 262 27.96 -15.58 -26.51
N GLU A 263 27.00 -15.78 -27.42
CA GLU A 263 26.81 -17.04 -28.15
C GLU A 263 27.96 -17.31 -29.13
N GLU A 264 28.41 -16.30 -29.89
CA GLU A 264 29.58 -16.40 -30.77
C GLU A 264 30.84 -16.75 -29.97
N ILE A 265 31.11 -16.06 -28.86
CA ILE A 265 32.24 -16.36 -27.97
C ILE A 265 32.16 -17.79 -27.43
N LYS A 266 30.96 -18.25 -27.05
CA LYS A 266 30.74 -19.62 -26.57
C LYS A 266 31.05 -20.65 -27.66
N ASN A 267 30.54 -20.45 -28.88
CA ASN A 267 30.77 -21.33 -30.02
C ASN A 267 32.27 -21.38 -30.39
N ILE A 268 32.97 -20.25 -30.36
CA ILE A 268 34.42 -20.19 -30.60
C ILE A 268 35.18 -20.98 -29.52
N MET A 269 34.83 -20.81 -28.24
CA MET A 269 35.46 -21.57 -27.14
C MET A 269 35.25 -23.08 -27.28
N GLU A 270 34.07 -23.52 -27.73
CA GLU A 270 33.77 -24.93 -27.96
C GLU A 270 34.59 -25.50 -29.12
N LYS A 271 34.73 -24.75 -30.22
CA LYS A 271 35.61 -25.10 -31.34
C LYS A 271 37.07 -25.20 -30.90
N ILE A 272 37.59 -24.23 -30.15
CA ILE A 272 38.95 -24.27 -29.59
C ILE A 272 39.16 -25.52 -28.73
N HIS A 273 38.18 -25.87 -27.90
CA HIS A 273 38.24 -27.04 -27.05
C HIS A 273 38.30 -28.35 -27.85
N ASN A 274 37.52 -28.46 -28.93
CA ASN A 274 37.53 -29.62 -29.81
C ASN A 274 38.86 -29.77 -30.56
N ILE A 275 39.39 -28.67 -31.10
CA ILE A 275 40.72 -28.64 -31.75
C ILE A 275 41.80 -29.11 -30.77
N LYS A 276 41.78 -28.61 -29.54
CA LYS A 276 42.72 -29.03 -28.49
C LYS A 276 42.64 -30.54 -28.20
N LYS A 277 41.44 -31.13 -28.20
CA LYS A 277 41.26 -32.59 -28.05
C LYS A 277 41.89 -33.35 -29.22
N GLU A 278 41.71 -32.88 -30.44
CA GLU A 278 42.29 -33.52 -31.63
C GLU A 278 43.83 -33.46 -31.63
N LEU A 279 44.41 -32.30 -31.34
CA LEU A 279 45.87 -32.14 -31.23
C LEU A 279 46.47 -33.04 -30.15
N LYS A 280 45.79 -33.20 -29.01
CA LYS A 280 46.21 -34.13 -27.95
C LYS A 280 46.18 -35.59 -28.40
N LYS A 281 45.18 -35.99 -29.20
CA LYS A 281 45.12 -37.34 -29.80
C LYS A 281 46.28 -37.53 -30.78
N GLU A 282 46.59 -36.54 -31.61
CA GLU A 282 47.70 -36.60 -32.57
C GLU A 282 49.06 -36.74 -31.87
N ILE A 283 49.30 -36.01 -30.78
CA ILE A 283 50.51 -36.21 -29.95
C ILE A 283 50.59 -37.66 -29.46
N LYS A 284 49.49 -38.24 -28.99
CA LYS A 284 49.47 -39.61 -28.47
C LYS A 284 49.83 -40.62 -29.56
N ILE A 285 49.24 -40.48 -30.75
CA ILE A 285 49.52 -41.34 -31.92
C ILE A 285 50.99 -41.23 -32.34
N ASN A 286 51.52 -40.00 -32.45
CA ASN A 286 52.92 -39.79 -32.85
C ASN A 286 53.91 -40.35 -31.82
N LYS A 287 53.59 -40.25 -30.52
CA LYS A 287 54.37 -40.86 -29.42
C LYS A 287 54.33 -42.39 -29.43
N GLU A 288 53.19 -42.99 -29.75
CA GLU A 288 53.06 -44.45 -29.87
C GLU A 288 53.83 -44.99 -31.08
N ARG A 289 53.82 -44.27 -32.21
CA ARG A 289 54.60 -44.63 -33.39
C ARG A 289 56.12 -44.53 -33.16
N THR A 290 56.58 -43.44 -32.54
CA THR A 290 58.01 -43.29 -32.16
C THR A 290 58.45 -44.43 -31.24
N LYS A 291 57.64 -44.84 -30.26
CA LYS A 291 57.95 -46.00 -29.41
C LYS A 291 58.12 -47.30 -30.21
N LYS A 292 57.18 -47.59 -31.12
CA LYS A 292 57.24 -48.77 -31.98
C LYS A 292 58.48 -48.76 -32.90
N GLU A 293 58.83 -47.62 -33.46
CA GLU A 293 60.00 -47.47 -34.33
C GLU A 293 61.32 -47.58 -33.54
N TYR A 294 61.38 -47.05 -32.32
CA TYR A 294 62.51 -47.26 -31.41
C TYR A 294 62.70 -48.74 -31.04
N GLU A 295 61.61 -49.49 -30.83
CA GLU A 295 61.69 -50.94 -30.61
C GLU A 295 62.20 -51.70 -31.85
N ILE A 296 61.87 -51.22 -33.06
CA ILE A 296 62.36 -51.79 -34.33
C ILE A 296 63.87 -51.50 -34.51
N ILE A 297 64.32 -50.27 -34.26
CA ILE A 297 65.74 -49.89 -34.31
C ILE A 297 66.56 -50.76 -33.35
N LYS A 298 66.02 -51.05 -32.15
CA LYS A 298 66.68 -51.89 -31.15
C LYS A 298 66.85 -53.35 -31.60
N ARG A 299 66.11 -53.80 -32.61
CA ARG A 299 66.08 -55.20 -33.10
C ARG A 299 66.81 -55.42 -34.44
N LYS A 300 67.10 -54.37 -35.23
CA LYS A 300 67.74 -54.48 -36.55
C LYS A 300 69.00 -53.61 -36.65
N GLY A 301 70.17 -54.25 -36.75
CA GLY A 301 71.48 -53.59 -36.89
C GLY A 301 71.94 -53.38 -38.34
N LYS A 302 71.23 -52.57 -39.13
CA LYS A 302 71.72 -52.09 -40.45
C LYS A 302 71.73 -50.56 -40.49
N GLU A 303 72.90 -49.98 -40.72
CA GLU A 303 73.18 -48.53 -40.56
C GLU A 303 72.30 -47.59 -41.41
N LEU A 304 71.98 -47.97 -42.65
CA LEU A 304 71.17 -47.16 -43.58
C LEU A 304 69.67 -47.10 -43.21
N GLU A 305 69.07 -48.23 -42.81
CA GLU A 305 67.68 -48.26 -42.33
C GLU A 305 67.55 -47.50 -40.99
N THR A 306 68.56 -47.60 -40.11
CA THR A 306 68.58 -46.83 -38.86
C THR A 306 68.70 -45.32 -39.09
N GLY A 307 69.45 -44.86 -40.10
CA GLY A 307 69.59 -43.43 -40.41
C GLY A 307 68.28 -42.78 -40.86
N GLN A 308 67.48 -43.45 -41.70
CA GLN A 308 66.18 -42.95 -42.14
C GLN A 308 65.16 -42.88 -40.99
N ILE A 309 65.13 -43.88 -40.10
CA ILE A 309 64.22 -43.89 -38.95
C ILE A 309 64.60 -42.79 -37.93
N ILE A 310 65.89 -42.51 -37.74
CA ILE A 310 66.37 -41.43 -36.87
C ILE A 310 65.91 -40.05 -37.39
N GLU A 311 66.05 -39.79 -38.69
CA GLU A 311 65.63 -38.51 -39.27
C GLU A 311 64.09 -38.35 -39.27
N GLU A 312 63.34 -39.44 -39.53
CA GLU A 312 61.88 -39.42 -39.36
C GLU A 312 61.46 -39.16 -37.91
N ASN A 313 62.16 -39.73 -36.94
CA ASN A 313 61.93 -39.47 -35.52
C ASN A 313 62.22 -38.01 -35.15
N ARG A 314 63.31 -37.43 -35.66
CA ARG A 314 63.64 -36.02 -35.48
C ARG A 314 62.55 -35.09 -36.04
N VAL A 315 62.06 -35.37 -37.26
CA VAL A 315 60.95 -34.62 -37.87
C VAL A 315 59.67 -34.73 -37.04
N ARG A 316 59.35 -35.92 -36.50
CA ARG A 316 58.20 -36.12 -35.62
C ARG A 316 58.35 -35.42 -34.27
N GLU A 317 59.55 -35.39 -33.69
CA GLU A 317 59.82 -34.62 -32.47
C GLU A 317 59.64 -33.13 -32.68
N MET A 318 60.14 -32.59 -33.81
CA MET A 318 59.89 -31.20 -34.19
C MET A 318 58.39 -30.94 -34.34
N ARG A 319 57.64 -31.85 -34.96
CA ARG A 319 56.18 -31.76 -35.09
C ARG A 319 55.46 -31.84 -33.73
N ILE A 320 55.89 -32.70 -32.80
CA ILE A 320 55.34 -32.76 -31.44
C ILE A 320 55.62 -31.46 -30.67
N LYS A 321 56.83 -30.89 -30.79
CA LYS A 321 57.18 -29.60 -30.18
C LYS A 321 56.30 -28.48 -30.74
N GLN A 322 56.05 -28.48 -32.05
CA GLN A 322 55.15 -27.52 -32.68
C GLN A 322 53.71 -27.65 -32.17
N ILE A 323 53.14 -28.87 -32.16
CA ILE A 323 51.78 -29.11 -31.66
C ILE A 323 51.63 -28.71 -30.19
N LYS A 324 52.66 -28.92 -29.35
CA LYS A 324 52.66 -28.47 -27.95
C LYS A 324 52.59 -26.95 -27.82
N ARG A 325 53.31 -26.21 -28.67
CA ARG A 325 53.23 -24.73 -28.71
C ARG A 325 51.84 -24.28 -29.13
N ASP A 326 51.26 -24.91 -30.14
CA ASP A 326 49.90 -24.60 -30.60
C ASP A 326 48.85 -24.82 -29.50
N ILE A 327 49.01 -25.87 -28.68
CA ILE A 327 48.12 -26.12 -27.54
C ILE A 327 48.23 -25.01 -26.49
N ILE A 328 49.44 -24.52 -26.18
CA ILE A 328 49.67 -23.45 -25.20
C ILE A 328 49.03 -22.14 -25.68
N ASP A 329 49.17 -21.82 -26.96
CA ASP A 329 48.56 -20.63 -27.54
C ASP A 329 47.03 -20.71 -27.51
N LEU A 330 46.45 -21.88 -27.82
CA LEU A 330 45.01 -22.11 -27.68
C LEU A 330 44.52 -22.00 -26.23
N GLU A 331 45.34 -22.37 -25.24
CA GLU A 331 45.04 -22.20 -23.81
C GLU A 331 44.97 -20.74 -23.39
N ARG A 332 46.00 -19.94 -23.74
CA ARG A 332 46.04 -18.50 -23.47
C ARG A 332 44.83 -17.78 -24.09
N ARG A 333 44.46 -18.16 -25.32
CA ARG A 333 43.29 -17.62 -26.04
C ARG A 333 41.97 -18.00 -25.39
N SER A 334 41.82 -19.25 -24.95
CA SER A 334 40.63 -19.68 -24.21
C SER A 334 40.46 -18.89 -22.91
N GLU A 335 41.56 -18.58 -22.22
CA GLU A 335 41.54 -17.81 -21.00
C GLU A 335 41.17 -16.34 -21.22
N TYR A 336 41.70 -15.72 -22.28
CA TYR A 336 41.33 -14.36 -22.69
C TYR A 336 39.83 -14.26 -23.01
N MET A 337 39.29 -15.18 -23.82
CA MET A 337 37.86 -15.21 -24.18
C MET A 337 36.94 -15.45 -22.96
N LYS A 338 37.40 -16.23 -21.97
CA LYS A 338 36.69 -16.38 -20.68
C LYS A 338 36.60 -15.07 -19.93
N LYS A 339 37.70 -14.31 -19.85
CA LYS A 339 37.73 -12.98 -19.20
C LYS A 339 36.79 -12.00 -19.88
N GLU A 340 36.78 -11.93 -21.22
CA GLU A 340 35.83 -11.09 -21.96
C GLU A 340 34.36 -11.46 -21.67
N ARG A 341 34.05 -12.77 -21.67
CA ARG A 341 32.71 -13.26 -21.34
C ARG A 341 32.29 -12.89 -19.91
N GLU A 342 33.20 -12.99 -18.94
CA GLU A 342 32.94 -12.59 -17.55
C GLU A 342 32.69 -11.08 -17.43
N ILE A 343 33.42 -10.24 -18.16
CA ILE A 343 33.20 -8.79 -18.19
C ILE A 343 31.79 -8.46 -18.70
N ILE A 344 31.35 -9.09 -19.79
CA ILE A 344 30.01 -8.90 -20.36
C ILE A 344 28.92 -9.32 -19.35
N ARG A 345 29.08 -10.48 -18.71
CA ARG A 345 28.14 -10.99 -17.69
C ARG A 345 28.06 -10.10 -16.47
N LYS A 346 29.21 -9.61 -15.98
CA LYS A 346 29.28 -8.73 -14.82
C LYS A 346 28.57 -7.40 -15.10
N LYS A 347 28.79 -6.79 -16.27
CA LYS A 347 28.08 -5.58 -16.70
C LYS A 347 26.55 -5.78 -16.74
N ARG A 348 26.06 -6.88 -17.33
CA ARG A 348 24.61 -7.19 -17.34
C ARG A 348 24.03 -7.37 -15.94
N MET A 349 24.74 -8.06 -15.05
CA MET A 349 24.28 -8.24 -13.67
C MET A 349 24.25 -6.92 -12.89
N GLU A 350 25.26 -6.07 -13.04
CA GLU A 350 25.31 -4.76 -12.39
C GLU A 350 24.16 -3.85 -12.86
N GLU A 351 23.86 -3.83 -14.16
CA GLU A 351 22.72 -3.10 -14.72
C GLU A 351 21.38 -3.65 -14.19
N ALA A 352 21.17 -4.96 -14.20
CA ALA A 352 19.96 -5.59 -13.65
C ALA A 352 19.76 -5.28 -12.15
N ILE A 353 20.84 -5.34 -11.36
CA ILE A 353 20.81 -4.99 -9.93
C ILE A 353 20.48 -3.50 -9.74
N SER A 354 21.02 -2.62 -10.58
CA SER A 354 20.73 -1.18 -10.57
C SER A 354 19.26 -0.89 -10.89
N GLU A 355 18.67 -1.59 -11.88
CA GLU A 355 17.26 -1.48 -12.23
C GLU A 355 16.34 -1.95 -11.10
N VAL A 356 16.62 -3.12 -10.52
CA VAL A 356 15.88 -3.63 -9.36
C VAL A 356 15.96 -2.63 -8.19
N LYS A 357 17.14 -2.05 -7.93
CA LYS A 357 17.30 -1.02 -6.89
C LYS A 357 16.52 0.26 -7.20
N LYS A 358 16.46 0.70 -8.46
CA LYS A 358 15.69 1.89 -8.88
C LYS A 358 14.19 1.66 -8.76
N GLU A 359 13.68 0.50 -9.18
CA GLU A 359 12.27 0.13 -9.01
C GLU A 359 11.89 -0.04 -7.54
N GLU A 360 12.74 -0.70 -6.75
CA GLU A 360 12.51 -0.89 -5.32
C GLU A 360 12.52 0.47 -4.57
N ARG A 361 13.37 1.43 -4.99
CA ARG A 361 13.37 2.81 -4.48
C ARG A 361 12.11 3.59 -4.88
N LYS A 362 11.62 3.46 -6.12
CA LYS A 362 10.34 4.06 -6.57
C LYS A 362 9.14 3.49 -5.79
N ARG A 363 9.08 2.17 -5.60
CA ARG A 363 8.04 1.51 -4.78
C ARG A 363 8.11 1.92 -3.30
N LYS A 364 9.31 2.12 -2.73
CA LYS A 364 9.51 2.58 -1.35
C LYS A 364 9.12 4.05 -1.11
N LYS A 365 9.34 4.94 -2.09
CA LYS A 365 8.88 6.35 -2.02
C LYS A 365 7.34 6.43 -2.07
N ASN A 366 6.72 5.79 -3.07
CA ASN A 366 5.26 5.82 -3.23
C ASN A 366 4.53 5.24 -2.00
N THR A 367 5.01 4.15 -1.39
CA THR A 367 4.31 3.53 -0.24
C THR A 367 4.46 4.28 1.08
N LYS A 368 5.43 5.20 1.23
CA LYS A 368 5.53 6.06 2.42
C LYS A 368 4.60 7.27 2.26
N GLU A 369 4.66 7.92 1.11
CA GLU A 369 3.82 9.06 0.75
C GLU A 369 2.33 8.68 0.72
N ILE A 370 1.97 7.48 0.23
CA ILE A 370 0.57 7.00 0.24
C ILE A 370 0.06 6.76 1.67
N ILE A 371 0.89 6.25 2.60
CA ILE A 371 0.46 6.05 3.99
C ILE A 371 0.25 7.40 4.66
N GLU A 372 1.18 8.35 4.51
CA GLU A 372 1.06 9.69 5.09
C GLU A 372 -0.16 10.43 4.51
N ALA A 373 -0.39 10.36 3.19
CA ALA A 373 -1.56 10.94 2.54
C ALA A 373 -2.89 10.29 3.00
N LYS A 374 -2.94 8.96 3.15
CA LYS A 374 -4.13 8.26 3.66
C LYS A 374 -4.35 8.49 5.16
N GLU A 375 -3.29 8.66 5.95
CA GLU A 375 -3.37 9.06 7.35
C GLU A 375 -4.00 10.46 7.46
N GLU A 376 -3.53 11.42 6.66
CA GLU A 376 -4.07 12.79 6.62
C GLU A 376 -5.53 12.82 6.14
N LEU A 377 -5.86 12.06 5.08
CA LEU A 377 -7.23 11.87 4.60
C LEU A 377 -8.14 11.31 5.68
N SER A 378 -7.70 10.30 6.44
CA SER A 378 -8.48 9.71 7.53
C SER A 378 -8.74 10.69 8.68
N ILE A 379 -7.81 11.62 8.94
CA ILE A 379 -7.99 12.69 9.93
C ILE A 379 -9.02 13.70 9.43
N LYS A 380 -8.86 14.21 8.20
CA LYS A 380 -9.82 15.15 7.59
C LYS A 380 -11.23 14.55 7.51
N GLN A 381 -11.34 13.28 7.12
CA GLN A 381 -12.61 12.55 7.13
C GLN A 381 -13.22 12.44 8.53
N LYS A 382 -12.41 12.29 9.58
CA LYS A 382 -12.90 12.24 10.97
C LYS A 382 -13.52 13.56 11.40
N GLU A 383 -12.87 14.68 11.07
CA GLU A 383 -13.37 16.02 11.39
C GLU A 383 -14.64 16.31 10.61
N ARG A 384 -14.65 16.00 9.31
CA ARG A 384 -15.83 16.17 8.47
C ARG A 384 -17.02 15.36 8.94
N ILE A 385 -16.82 14.11 9.38
CA ILE A 385 -17.90 13.29 9.96
C ILE A 385 -18.50 13.97 11.20
N LYS A 386 -17.69 14.57 12.07
CA LYS A 386 -18.20 15.26 13.27
C LYS A 386 -19.03 16.49 12.91
N GLU A 387 -18.58 17.27 11.93
CA GLU A 387 -19.33 18.43 11.42
C GLU A 387 -20.69 18.00 10.88
N MET A 388 -20.70 16.97 10.02
CA MET A 388 -21.93 16.45 9.43
C MET A 388 -22.88 15.86 10.50
N GLU A 389 -22.36 15.13 11.50
CA GLU A 389 -23.16 14.62 12.62
C GLU A 389 -23.77 15.76 13.46
N PHE A 390 -23.05 16.87 13.64
CA PHE A 390 -23.57 18.04 14.35
C PHE A 390 -24.71 18.72 13.56
N GLU A 391 -24.54 18.87 12.25
CA GLU A 391 -25.59 19.41 11.38
C GLU A 391 -26.83 18.51 11.34
N TYR A 392 -26.64 17.20 11.21
CA TYR A 392 -27.70 16.19 11.28
C TYR A 392 -28.53 16.34 12.57
N LEU A 393 -27.87 16.44 13.72
CA LEU A 393 -28.54 16.65 15.01
C LEU A 393 -29.30 18.00 15.08
N ASN A 394 -28.82 19.04 14.41
CA ASN A 394 -29.52 20.33 14.35
C ASN A 394 -30.77 20.26 13.48
N ILE A 395 -30.73 19.52 12.37
CA ILE A 395 -31.89 19.28 11.51
C ILE A 395 -32.94 18.46 12.28
N GLU A 396 -32.55 17.40 12.99
CA GLU A 396 -33.47 16.64 13.85
C GLU A 396 -34.16 17.52 14.91
N LYS A 397 -33.42 18.42 15.56
CA LYS A 397 -34.00 19.38 16.53
C LYS A 397 -35.02 20.30 15.85
N ARG A 398 -34.72 20.82 14.65
CA ARG A 398 -35.65 21.67 13.89
C ARG A 398 -36.92 20.92 13.53
N ILE A 399 -36.82 19.69 13.02
CA ILE A 399 -37.96 18.82 12.73
C ILE A 399 -38.82 18.61 13.98
N ASN A 400 -38.21 18.31 15.13
CA ASN A 400 -38.91 18.13 16.40
C ASN A 400 -39.65 19.39 16.86
N ILE A 401 -39.04 20.58 16.71
CA ILE A 401 -39.70 21.86 17.04
C ILE A 401 -40.89 22.12 16.11
N LEU A 402 -40.75 21.86 14.81
CA LEU A 402 -41.83 22.01 13.83
C LEU A 402 -42.99 21.05 14.12
N ASN A 403 -42.70 19.79 14.46
CA ASN A 403 -43.70 18.81 14.88
C ASN A 403 -44.45 19.24 16.13
N ARG A 404 -43.76 19.78 17.15
CA ARG A 404 -44.43 20.35 18.34
C ARG A 404 -45.34 21.52 17.99
N ARG A 405 -44.89 22.45 17.13
CA ARG A 405 -45.71 23.59 16.67
C ARG A 405 -46.96 23.10 15.93
N LYS A 406 -46.81 22.13 15.03
CA LYS A 406 -47.90 21.47 14.31
C LYS A 406 -48.92 20.85 15.27
N GLU A 407 -48.48 20.12 16.29
CA GLU A 407 -49.37 19.54 17.30
C GLU A 407 -50.15 20.60 18.10
N ILE A 408 -49.49 21.68 18.50
CA ILE A 408 -50.14 22.77 19.25
C ILE A 408 -51.28 23.37 18.42
N ILE A 409 -51.05 23.64 17.13
CA ILE A 409 -52.07 24.17 16.22
C ILE A 409 -53.22 23.16 16.03
N LYS A 410 -52.91 21.86 15.86
CA LYS A 410 -53.93 20.80 15.79
C LYS A 410 -54.79 20.74 17.07
N ARG A 411 -54.18 20.87 18.25
CA ARG A 411 -54.90 20.92 19.54
C ARG A 411 -55.79 22.17 19.66
N ARG A 412 -55.30 23.34 19.22
CA ARG A 412 -56.11 24.58 19.16
C ARG A 412 -57.35 24.40 18.28
N ASN A 413 -57.18 23.91 17.05
CA ASN A 413 -58.31 23.62 16.14
C ASN A 413 -59.30 22.62 16.76
N LYS A 414 -58.81 21.56 17.43
CA LYS A 414 -59.66 20.59 18.13
C LYS A 414 -60.46 21.23 19.26
N ASN A 415 -59.89 22.17 19.99
CA ASN A 415 -60.57 22.90 21.07
C ASN A 415 -61.63 23.88 20.53
N ILE A 416 -61.34 24.58 19.43
CA ILE A 416 -62.31 25.45 18.75
C ILE A 416 -63.50 24.62 18.25
N LYS A 417 -63.23 23.49 17.57
CA LYS A 417 -64.26 22.55 17.06
C LYS A 417 -65.10 21.90 18.18
N ARG A 418 -64.59 21.82 19.43
CA ARG A 418 -65.28 21.25 20.61
C ARG A 418 -66.22 22.23 21.32
N LYS A 419 -66.07 23.56 21.16
CA LYS A 419 -66.96 24.57 21.76
C LYS A 419 -68.32 24.67 21.01
N LYS A 420 -69.01 23.54 20.84
CA LYS A 420 -70.34 23.43 20.19
C LYS A 420 -71.49 23.54 21.22
N CYS A 421 -71.67 24.70 21.85
CA CYS A 421 -72.91 24.95 22.62
C CYS A 421 -73.74 26.11 22.09
N LYS A 422 -73.21 26.99 21.24
CA LYS A 422 -73.94 27.98 20.44
C LYS A 422 -73.12 28.12 19.15
N GLY A 423 -73.74 28.08 17.97
CA GLY A 423 -73.07 27.93 16.66
C GLY A 423 -71.69 28.59 16.49
N ILE A 424 -70.78 27.95 15.75
CA ILE A 424 -69.45 28.49 15.49
C ILE A 424 -69.60 29.78 14.68
N LYS A 425 -69.31 30.94 15.30
CA LYS A 425 -69.28 32.24 14.61
C LYS A 425 -68.36 32.18 13.37
N LYS A 426 -68.73 32.86 12.27
CA LYS A 426 -67.95 32.91 11.00
C LYS A 426 -66.45 33.19 11.22
N ASP A 427 -66.09 34.03 12.19
CA ASP A 427 -64.68 34.36 12.50
C ASP A 427 -63.86 33.17 13.00
N LYS A 428 -64.48 32.24 13.74
CA LYS A 428 -63.81 31.02 14.23
C LYS A 428 -63.63 29.98 13.12
N ILE A 429 -64.47 30.01 12.08
CA ILE A 429 -64.32 29.16 10.89
C ILE A 429 -63.11 29.65 10.08
N LYS A 430 -63.01 30.97 9.84
CA LYS A 430 -61.84 31.60 9.20
C LYS A 430 -60.54 31.33 9.99
N GLU A 431 -60.60 31.29 11.32
CA GLU A 431 -59.43 30.93 12.16
C GLU A 431 -58.99 29.48 11.97
N ILE A 432 -59.93 28.53 11.84
CA ILE A 432 -59.63 27.12 11.56
C ILE A 432 -58.98 26.96 10.18
N GLU A 433 -59.52 27.62 9.15
CA GLU A 433 -58.99 27.59 7.78
C GLU A 433 -57.55 28.14 7.72
N LYS A 434 -57.30 29.30 8.34
CA LYS A 434 -55.95 29.87 8.47
C LYS A 434 -54.98 28.94 9.22
N ASN A 435 -55.46 28.25 10.24
CA ASN A 435 -54.65 27.28 10.98
C ASN A 435 -54.38 26.00 10.17
N GLU A 436 -55.32 25.55 9.33
CA GLU A 436 -55.14 24.41 8.42
C GLU A 436 -54.12 24.74 7.32
N GLU A 437 -54.15 25.96 6.77
CA GLU A 437 -53.12 26.43 5.83
C GLU A 437 -51.73 26.54 6.48
N ARG A 438 -51.66 27.01 7.73
CA ARG A 438 -50.41 27.01 8.53
C ARG A 438 -49.89 25.59 8.80
N ILE A 439 -50.79 24.62 9.04
CA ILE A 439 -50.40 23.21 9.21
C ILE A 439 -49.79 22.68 7.91
N LYS A 440 -50.40 22.93 6.73
CA LYS A 440 -49.85 22.52 5.43
C LYS A 440 -48.46 23.10 5.19
N LYS A 441 -48.26 24.41 5.41
CA LYS A 441 -46.95 25.06 5.28
C LYS A 441 -45.90 24.50 6.23
N ILE A 442 -46.30 24.08 7.44
CA ILE A 442 -45.38 23.42 8.40
C ILE A 442 -45.09 21.97 7.96
N GLU A 443 -46.08 21.25 7.42
CA GLU A 443 -45.91 19.90 6.87
C GLU A 443 -44.92 19.86 5.72
N GLU A 444 -45.05 20.76 4.74
CA GLU A 444 -44.09 20.90 3.63
C GLU A 444 -42.67 21.21 4.14
N LYS A 445 -42.53 22.08 5.14
CA LYS A 445 -41.23 22.38 5.76
C LYS A 445 -40.65 21.18 6.48
N ILE A 446 -41.47 20.38 7.17
CA ILE A 446 -41.02 19.15 7.82
C ILE A 446 -40.53 18.16 6.77
N GLN A 447 -41.27 17.98 5.66
CA GLN A 447 -40.90 17.05 4.60
C GLN A 447 -39.58 17.43 3.94
N LYS A 448 -39.39 18.71 3.58
CA LYS A 448 -38.11 19.21 3.03
C LYS A 448 -36.93 19.03 4.00
N GLU A 449 -37.14 19.25 5.30
CA GLU A 449 -36.09 19.03 6.30
C GLU A 449 -35.83 17.54 6.54
N GLN A 450 -36.83 16.66 6.42
CA GLN A 450 -36.66 15.20 6.48
C GLN A 450 -35.84 14.67 5.30
N GLU A 451 -36.13 15.12 4.08
CA GLU A 451 -35.35 14.79 2.87
C GLU A 451 -33.88 15.20 3.03
N ARG A 452 -33.62 16.44 3.47
CA ARG A 452 -32.26 16.91 3.79
C ARG A 452 -31.58 16.08 4.87
N ASN A 453 -32.31 15.67 5.90
CA ASN A 453 -31.77 14.86 6.99
C ASN A 453 -31.39 13.44 6.51
N GLU A 454 -32.17 12.88 5.59
CA GLU A 454 -31.95 11.56 5.00
C GLU A 454 -30.77 11.56 4.02
N GLU A 455 -30.62 12.59 3.20
CA GLU A 455 -29.41 12.83 2.41
C GLU A 455 -28.17 12.95 3.31
N ARG A 456 -28.24 13.78 4.36
CA ARG A 456 -27.11 13.95 5.30
C ARG A 456 -26.74 12.65 6.00
N ARG A 457 -27.72 11.81 6.34
CA ARG A 457 -27.49 10.47 6.89
C ARG A 457 -26.72 9.59 5.92
N LYS A 458 -27.12 9.54 4.65
CA LYS A 458 -26.42 8.74 3.61
C LYS A 458 -24.98 9.22 3.41
N GLU A 459 -24.75 10.52 3.35
CA GLU A 459 -23.40 11.10 3.25
C GLU A 459 -22.51 10.75 4.45
N ILE A 460 -23.07 10.79 5.67
CA ILE A 460 -22.37 10.38 6.90
C ILE A 460 -22.00 8.89 6.84
N GLU A 461 -22.91 8.03 6.41
CA GLU A 461 -22.68 6.58 6.28
C GLU A 461 -21.59 6.28 5.23
N GLU A 462 -21.66 6.92 4.06
CA GLU A 462 -20.66 6.75 3.00
C GLU A 462 -19.26 7.22 3.44
N MET A 463 -19.17 8.37 4.11
CA MET A 463 -17.90 8.89 4.64
C MET A 463 -17.34 8.01 5.76
N LYS A 464 -18.19 7.45 6.62
CA LYS A 464 -17.80 6.46 7.63
C LYS A 464 -17.25 5.19 6.98
N TYR A 465 -17.87 4.73 5.90
CA TYR A 465 -17.43 3.56 5.14
C TYR A 465 -16.06 3.79 4.49
N LYS A 466 -15.89 4.88 3.71
CA LYS A 466 -14.61 5.27 3.08
C LYS A 466 -13.47 5.38 4.10
N ARG A 467 -13.76 5.97 5.27
CA ARG A 467 -12.79 6.08 6.36
C ARG A 467 -12.40 4.72 6.94
N LYS A 468 -13.36 3.79 7.07
CA LYS A 468 -13.09 2.43 7.56
C LYS A 468 -12.18 1.67 6.59
N GLU A 469 -12.42 1.75 5.29
CA GLU A 469 -11.55 1.14 4.27
C GLU A 469 -10.12 1.70 4.32
N ASN A 470 -9.97 3.02 4.48
CA ASN A 470 -8.67 3.66 4.61
C ASN A 470 -7.90 3.16 5.85
N ILE A 471 -8.56 3.10 7.01
CA ILE A 471 -7.95 2.60 8.25
C ILE A 471 -7.56 1.11 8.12
N GLU A 472 -8.42 0.29 7.51
CA GLU A 472 -8.15 -1.13 7.32
C GLU A 472 -6.98 -1.38 6.36
N TRP A 473 -6.91 -0.59 5.28
CA TRP A 473 -5.78 -0.62 4.35
C TRP A 473 -4.47 -0.24 5.05
N ILE A 474 -4.46 0.86 5.84
CA ILE A 474 -3.28 1.28 6.62
C ILE A 474 -2.86 0.15 7.56
N LYS A 475 -3.80 -0.51 8.24
CA LYS A 475 -3.52 -1.64 9.13
C LYS A 475 -2.84 -2.80 8.38
N LYS A 476 -3.39 -3.25 7.25
CA LYS A 476 -2.80 -4.33 6.44
C LYS A 476 -1.38 -3.98 5.99
N GLU A 477 -1.15 -2.73 5.59
CA GLU A 477 0.15 -2.27 5.13
C GLU A 477 1.18 -2.15 6.27
N LEU A 478 0.78 -1.66 7.45
CA LEU A 478 1.63 -1.65 8.64
C LEU A 478 2.00 -3.09 9.09
N GLN A 479 1.07 -4.04 9.01
CA GLN A 479 1.34 -5.46 9.29
C GLN A 479 2.35 -6.06 8.31
N ARG A 480 2.20 -5.77 7.00
CA ARG A 480 3.17 -6.16 5.97
C ARG A 480 4.56 -5.59 6.26
N LYS A 481 4.66 -4.31 6.64
CA LYS A 481 5.94 -3.68 7.03
C LYS A 481 6.57 -4.35 8.25
N ILE A 482 5.78 -4.70 9.28
CA ILE A 482 6.27 -5.47 10.44
C ILE A 482 6.83 -6.83 9.98
N LYS A 483 6.11 -7.55 9.10
CA LYS A 483 6.56 -8.85 8.58
C LYS A 483 7.89 -8.73 7.85
N ILE A 484 8.04 -7.74 6.97
CA ILE A 484 9.29 -7.47 6.25
C ILE A 484 10.44 -7.16 7.22
N ILE A 485 10.20 -6.37 8.28
CA ILE A 485 11.22 -6.08 9.29
C ILE A 485 11.61 -7.34 10.06
N LYS A 486 10.64 -8.18 10.45
CA LYS A 486 10.90 -9.48 11.10
C LYS A 486 11.73 -10.41 10.22
N ASP A 487 11.40 -10.50 8.92
CA ASP A 487 12.14 -11.34 7.97
C ASP A 487 13.58 -10.84 7.79
N LYS A 488 13.79 -9.52 7.72
CA LYS A 488 15.13 -8.91 7.69
C LYS A 488 15.92 -9.23 8.95
N LYS A 489 15.29 -9.11 10.13
CA LYS A 489 15.92 -9.49 11.41
C LYS A 489 16.29 -10.96 11.45
N LYS A 490 15.43 -11.86 10.97
CA LYS A 490 15.72 -13.30 10.89
C LYS A 490 16.92 -13.60 10.00
N ARG A 491 17.03 -12.94 8.84
CA ARG A 491 18.21 -13.05 7.94
C ARG A 491 19.48 -12.54 8.61
N ILE A 492 19.39 -11.41 9.31
CA ILE A 492 20.51 -10.87 10.10
C ILE A 492 20.91 -11.85 11.21
N GLN A 493 19.94 -12.45 11.92
CA GLN A 493 20.20 -13.46 12.96
C GLN A 493 20.92 -14.69 12.40
N ILE A 494 20.54 -15.16 11.21
CA ILE A 494 21.23 -16.27 10.53
C ILE A 494 22.68 -15.90 10.19
N LEU A 495 22.91 -14.68 9.71
CA LEU A 495 24.26 -14.13 9.47
C LEU A 495 25.08 -14.06 10.77
N VAL A 496 24.49 -13.54 11.85
CA VAL A 496 25.08 -13.48 13.19
C VAL A 496 25.47 -14.88 13.66
N ASN A 497 24.58 -15.87 13.57
CA ASN A 497 24.85 -17.25 13.96
C ASN A 497 25.99 -17.87 13.13
N LYS A 498 26.08 -17.56 11.83
CA LYS A 498 27.21 -17.99 10.98
C LYS A 498 28.53 -17.35 11.40
N ILE A 499 28.51 -16.09 11.79
CA ILE A 499 29.69 -15.37 12.28
C ILE A 499 30.13 -15.96 13.64
N ILE A 500 29.20 -16.19 14.58
CA ILE A 500 29.49 -16.81 15.88
C ILE A 500 30.09 -18.21 15.73
N LYS A 501 29.55 -19.02 14.80
CA LYS A 501 30.13 -20.34 14.52
C LYS A 501 31.56 -20.26 13.99
N LYS A 502 31.88 -19.26 13.17
CA LYS A 502 33.25 -19.03 12.67
C LYS A 502 34.20 -18.50 13.74
N THR A 503 33.72 -17.69 14.69
CA THR A 503 34.56 -17.17 15.78
C THR A 503 34.95 -18.24 16.79
N ASN A 504 34.11 -19.25 17.00
CA ASN A 504 34.39 -20.33 17.97
C ASN A 504 35.47 -21.32 17.49
N SER A 505 35.87 -21.25 16.21
CA SER A 505 36.84 -22.16 15.60
C SER A 505 37.89 -21.45 14.73
N GLY A 506 37.99 -20.11 14.82
CA GLY A 506 38.76 -19.27 13.89
C GLY A 506 40.00 -18.63 14.52
N THR A 507 40.94 -18.19 13.70
CA THR A 507 42.18 -17.55 14.16
C THR A 507 41.93 -16.15 14.74
N LYS A 508 42.92 -15.58 15.45
CA LYS A 508 42.80 -14.28 16.15
C LYS A 508 42.33 -13.14 15.21
N GLU A 509 42.80 -13.14 13.96
CA GLU A 509 42.40 -12.16 12.92
C GLU A 509 40.97 -12.39 12.41
N GLU A 510 40.54 -13.64 12.26
CA GLU A 510 39.17 -13.98 11.90
C GLU A 510 38.18 -13.57 12.99
N ILE A 511 38.57 -13.72 14.26
CA ILE A 511 37.80 -13.24 15.41
C ILE A 511 37.63 -11.72 15.36
N ILE A 512 38.72 -10.96 15.16
CA ILE A 512 38.68 -9.50 15.06
C ILE A 512 37.75 -9.05 13.92
N THR A 513 37.90 -9.66 12.75
CA THR A 513 37.09 -9.36 11.55
C THR A 513 35.61 -9.68 11.77
N ALA A 514 35.32 -10.78 12.47
CA ALA A 514 33.98 -11.17 12.85
C ALA A 514 33.36 -10.20 13.87
N THR A 515 34.08 -9.76 14.89
CA THR A 515 33.62 -8.73 15.85
C THR A 515 33.29 -7.39 15.18
N ASN A 516 34.09 -6.96 14.20
CA ASN A 516 33.82 -5.74 13.44
C ASN A 516 32.54 -5.87 12.59
N LYS A 517 32.35 -7.00 11.89
CA LYS A 517 31.09 -7.32 11.20
C LYS A 517 29.90 -7.35 12.16
N MET A 518 30.10 -7.84 13.39
CA MET A 518 29.07 -7.86 14.43
C MET A 518 28.69 -6.46 14.93
N LYS A 519 29.66 -5.56 15.08
CA LYS A 519 29.43 -4.13 15.39
C LYS A 519 28.60 -3.46 14.28
N ASP A 520 28.90 -3.71 13.01
CA ASP A 520 28.15 -3.14 11.88
C ASP A 520 26.73 -3.69 11.75
N ILE A 521 26.55 -4.98 12.05
CA ILE A 521 25.24 -5.63 12.15
C ILE A 521 24.41 -5.00 13.28
N ASN A 522 25.01 -4.77 14.45
CA ASN A 522 24.34 -4.12 15.58
C ASN A 522 23.96 -2.67 15.28
N LYS A 523 24.81 -1.91 14.57
CA LYS A 523 24.46 -0.58 14.04
C LYS A 523 23.26 -0.64 13.10
N SER A 524 23.16 -1.67 12.26
CA SER A 524 22.04 -1.86 11.32
C SER A 524 20.74 -2.34 11.99
N LEU A 525 20.82 -3.07 13.11
CA LEU A 525 19.66 -3.58 13.86
C LEU A 525 18.97 -2.50 14.71
N LYS A 526 19.73 -1.55 15.28
CA LYS A 526 19.17 -0.48 16.14
C LYS A 526 18.06 0.34 15.43
N PRO A 527 18.23 0.84 14.19
CA PRO A 527 17.17 1.54 13.46
C PRO A 527 15.96 0.65 13.17
N LEU A 528 16.17 -0.62 12.80
CA LEU A 528 15.08 -1.56 12.53
C LEU A 528 14.23 -1.84 13.77
N ASN A 529 14.84 -1.91 14.95
CA ASN A 529 14.14 -2.04 16.24
C ASN A 529 13.27 -0.82 16.55
N ILE A 530 13.79 0.40 16.31
CA ILE A 530 13.05 1.64 16.54
C ILE A 530 11.86 1.75 15.58
N ILE A 531 12.07 1.45 14.30
CA ILE A 531 11.02 1.46 13.28
C ILE A 531 9.93 0.43 13.60
N GLU A 532 10.29 -0.79 13.99
CA GLU A 532 9.29 -1.81 14.38
C GLU A 532 8.48 -1.37 15.61
N LYS A 533 9.13 -0.81 16.64
CA LYS A 533 8.44 -0.28 17.83
C LYS A 533 7.45 0.83 17.46
N SER A 534 7.85 1.76 16.59
CA SER A 534 6.99 2.86 16.12
C SER A 534 5.78 2.34 15.32
N ILE A 535 6.00 1.40 14.40
CA ILE A 535 4.91 0.80 13.60
C ILE A 535 3.94 0.00 14.48
N LYS A 536 4.44 -0.75 15.47
CA LYS A 536 3.60 -1.47 16.44
C LYS A 536 2.75 -0.52 17.27
N GLN A 537 3.32 0.60 17.74
CA GLN A 537 2.58 1.62 18.47
C GLN A 537 1.47 2.26 17.61
N LYS A 538 1.74 2.57 16.33
CA LYS A 538 0.71 3.04 15.40
C LYS A 538 -0.42 2.01 15.25
N LEU A 539 -0.07 0.73 15.08
CA LEU A 539 -1.03 -0.35 14.92
C LEU A 539 -1.89 -0.57 16.18
N GLU A 540 -1.30 -0.46 17.37
CA GLU A 540 -2.02 -0.45 18.65
C GLU A 540 -3.07 0.66 18.70
N ARG A 541 -2.71 1.89 18.31
CA ARG A 541 -3.66 3.03 18.29
C ARG A 541 -4.87 2.78 17.40
N TYR A 542 -4.66 2.22 16.20
CA TYR A 542 -5.78 1.88 15.30
C TYR A 542 -6.66 0.75 15.85
N ASN A 543 -6.06 -0.27 16.45
CA ASN A 543 -6.83 -1.35 17.09
C ASN A 543 -7.65 -0.83 18.27
N GLU A 544 -7.07 0.06 19.10
CA GLU A 544 -7.79 0.72 20.19
C GLU A 544 -8.95 1.58 19.68
N GLU A 545 -8.77 2.32 18.58
CA GLU A 545 -9.87 3.09 17.97
C GLU A 545 -11.03 2.19 17.53
N ILE A 546 -10.74 1.03 16.92
CA ILE A 546 -11.76 0.07 16.49
C ILE A 546 -12.51 -0.52 17.69
N ILE A 547 -11.78 -0.94 18.73
CA ILE A 547 -12.38 -1.49 19.95
C ILE A 547 -13.28 -0.44 20.62
N ASN A 548 -12.81 0.80 20.74
CA ASN A 548 -13.57 1.87 21.36
C ASN A 548 -14.87 2.17 20.60
N LYS A 549 -14.87 2.12 19.26
CA LYS A 549 -16.09 2.28 18.45
C LYS A 549 -17.10 1.16 18.67
N ARG A 550 -16.65 -0.09 18.72
CA ARG A 550 -17.53 -1.23 19.02
C ARG A 550 -18.17 -1.09 20.40
N ILE A 551 -17.41 -0.62 21.38
CA ILE A 551 -17.92 -0.31 22.72
C ILE A 551 -18.95 0.82 22.64
N GLU A 552 -18.70 1.90 21.88
CA GLU A 552 -19.69 3.00 21.70
C GLU A 552 -21.01 2.51 21.09
N GLU A 553 -20.94 1.65 20.07
CA GLU A 553 -22.12 1.08 19.42
C GLU A 553 -22.92 0.20 20.38
N PHE A 554 -22.22 -0.65 21.14
CA PHE A 554 -22.82 -1.49 22.16
C PHE A 554 -23.47 -0.66 23.28
N GLU A 555 -22.80 0.37 23.77
CA GLU A 555 -23.32 1.31 24.77
C GLU A 555 -24.59 2.01 24.26
N LYS A 556 -24.62 2.45 23.00
CA LYS A 556 -25.80 3.08 22.39
C LYS A 556 -27.00 2.14 22.33
N ILE A 557 -26.80 0.90 21.89
CA ILE A 557 -27.87 -0.11 21.83
C ILE A 557 -28.40 -0.38 23.24
N MET A 558 -27.50 -0.59 24.20
CA MET A 558 -27.88 -0.84 25.59
C MET A 558 -28.70 0.30 26.20
N ILE A 559 -28.29 1.55 25.98
CA ILE A 559 -29.01 2.75 26.42
C ILE A 559 -30.40 2.82 25.76
N HIS A 560 -30.48 2.58 24.46
CA HIS A 560 -31.74 2.63 23.72
C HIS A 560 -32.75 1.58 24.21
N GLU A 561 -32.31 0.34 24.38
CA GLU A 561 -33.14 -0.74 24.91
C GLU A 561 -33.67 -0.43 26.32
N ALA A 562 -32.82 0.14 27.19
CA ALA A 562 -33.22 0.57 28.53
C ALA A 562 -34.28 1.69 28.47
N GLN A 563 -34.10 2.68 27.60
CA GLN A 563 -35.06 3.76 27.39
C GLN A 563 -36.42 3.27 26.88
N LEU A 564 -36.43 2.27 25.98
CA LEU A 564 -37.67 1.65 25.50
C LEU A 564 -38.46 0.98 26.63
N ILE A 565 -37.77 0.25 27.53
CA ILE A 565 -38.41 -0.38 28.70
C ILE A 565 -38.98 0.69 29.64
N ILE A 566 -38.21 1.75 29.94
CA ILE A 566 -38.67 2.87 30.76
C ILE A 566 -39.93 3.51 30.15
N HIS A 567 -39.93 3.76 28.84
CA HIS A 567 -41.07 4.35 28.15
C HIS A 567 -42.32 3.45 28.20
N LYS A 568 -42.16 2.13 27.99
CA LYS A 568 -43.27 1.17 28.12
C LYS A 568 -43.84 1.19 29.54
N LYS A 569 -42.98 1.22 30.56
CA LYS A 569 -43.39 1.32 31.97
C LYS A 569 -44.18 2.60 32.25
N ASP A 570 -43.70 3.75 31.78
CA ASP A 570 -44.41 5.03 31.93
C ASP A 570 -45.77 5.04 31.22
N LEU A 571 -45.89 4.40 30.06
CA LEU A 571 -47.16 4.29 29.33
C LEU A 571 -48.20 3.46 30.08
N ILE A 572 -47.79 2.31 30.65
CA ILE A 572 -48.66 1.47 31.50
C ILE A 572 -49.07 2.25 32.75
N ASN A 573 -48.13 2.93 33.41
CA ASN A 573 -48.44 3.75 34.59
C ASN A 573 -49.46 4.84 34.29
N ASN A 574 -49.35 5.52 33.14
CA ASN A 574 -50.33 6.52 32.71
C ASN A 574 -51.73 5.91 32.48
N ASN A 575 -51.81 4.72 31.91
CA ASN A 575 -53.08 3.99 31.75
C ASN A 575 -53.67 3.59 33.10
N LEU A 576 -52.84 3.04 34.01
CA LEU A 576 -53.25 2.69 35.37
C LEU A 576 -53.82 3.90 36.13
N ILE A 577 -53.14 5.04 36.07
CA ILE A 577 -53.63 6.29 36.69
C ILE A 577 -55.00 6.66 36.11
N LYS A 578 -55.15 6.62 34.78
CA LYS A 578 -56.41 6.92 34.10
C LYS A 578 -57.53 5.98 34.54
N TYR A 579 -57.28 4.68 34.59
CA TYR A 579 -58.28 3.69 35.00
C TYR A 579 -58.61 3.80 36.50
N LYS A 580 -57.62 4.02 37.37
CA LYS A 580 -57.82 4.26 38.82
C LYS A 580 -58.64 5.53 39.07
N ARG A 581 -58.36 6.63 38.35
CA ARG A 581 -59.19 7.86 38.41
C ARG A 581 -60.62 7.62 37.93
N ASN A 582 -60.81 6.85 36.87
CA ASN A 582 -62.14 6.47 36.39
C ASN A 582 -62.89 5.62 37.43
N ALA A 583 -62.20 4.67 38.09
CA ALA A 583 -62.76 3.86 39.16
C ALA A 583 -63.16 4.71 40.38
N GLN A 584 -62.31 5.66 40.79
CA GLN A 584 -62.59 6.62 41.87
C GLN A 584 -63.76 7.55 41.54
N ASN A 585 -63.84 8.06 40.30
CA ASN A 585 -64.97 8.89 39.88
C ASN A 585 -66.27 8.08 39.84
N LEU A 586 -66.19 6.79 39.48
CA LEU A 586 -67.33 5.89 39.52
C LEU A 586 -67.76 5.61 40.98
N SER A 587 -66.82 5.37 41.89
CA SER A 587 -67.13 5.14 43.31
C SER A 587 -67.72 6.36 44.00
N LYS A 588 -67.21 7.57 43.69
CA LYS A 588 -67.80 8.85 44.15
C LYS A 588 -69.23 9.09 43.64
N ARG A 589 -69.59 8.53 42.47
CA ARG A 589 -70.99 8.57 41.98
C ARG A 589 -71.87 7.56 42.71
N ILE A 590 -71.32 6.39 43.05
CA ILE A 590 -72.05 5.36 43.82
C ILE A 590 -72.42 5.87 45.21
N SER A 591 -71.49 6.51 45.92
CA SER A 591 -71.75 7.07 47.25
C SER A 591 -72.81 8.18 47.23
N LYS A 592 -72.93 8.94 46.14
CA LYS A 592 -73.96 9.98 45.96
C LYS A 592 -75.35 9.44 45.63
N CYS A 593 -75.47 8.24 45.06
CA CYS A 593 -76.75 7.70 44.58
C CYS A 593 -77.49 6.78 45.59
N LYS A 594 -77.07 6.73 46.87
CA LYS A 594 -77.71 5.98 47.98
C LYS A 594 -78.28 4.59 47.59
N GLY A 595 -77.55 3.81 46.77
CA GLY A 595 -77.87 2.41 46.48
C GLY A 595 -78.86 2.13 45.33
N LYS A 596 -79.54 3.12 44.72
CA LYS A 596 -80.42 2.86 43.55
C LYS A 596 -79.62 2.98 42.24
N LEU A 597 -78.89 1.93 41.85
CA LEU A 597 -78.08 1.91 40.62
C LEU A 597 -78.46 0.74 39.72
N SER A 598 -78.53 0.99 38.41
CA SER A 598 -78.86 -0.04 37.42
C SER A 598 -77.74 -1.10 37.26
N PRO A 599 -78.06 -2.35 36.90
CA PRO A 599 -77.06 -3.42 36.67
C PRO A 599 -75.95 -3.04 35.68
N LYS A 600 -76.25 -2.19 34.69
CA LYS A 600 -75.27 -1.65 33.72
C LYS A 600 -74.13 -0.88 34.39
N PHE A 601 -74.37 -0.27 35.55
CA PHE A 601 -73.34 0.48 36.30
C PHE A 601 -72.34 -0.45 37.01
N TYR A 602 -72.81 -1.56 37.61
CA TYR A 602 -71.95 -2.57 38.23
C TYR A 602 -71.10 -3.31 37.18
N MET A 603 -71.66 -3.60 36.01
CA MET A 603 -70.89 -4.15 34.88
C MET A 603 -69.78 -3.19 34.42
N ARG A 604 -70.07 -1.88 34.35
CA ARG A 604 -69.07 -0.85 33.99
C ARG A 604 -67.96 -0.74 35.05
N ARG A 605 -68.30 -0.88 36.33
CA ARG A 605 -67.35 -0.95 37.45
C ARG A 605 -66.43 -2.15 37.27
N ASN A 606 -66.98 -3.36 37.14
CA ASN A 606 -66.20 -4.59 36.98
C ASN A 606 -65.30 -4.54 35.73
N LYS A 607 -65.79 -3.98 34.62
CA LYS A 607 -64.98 -3.77 33.42
C LYS A 607 -63.76 -2.87 33.66
N ILE A 608 -63.91 -1.78 34.43
CA ILE A 608 -62.79 -0.88 34.77
C ILE A 608 -61.80 -1.59 35.72
N TYR A 609 -62.28 -2.31 36.73
CA TYR A 609 -61.39 -3.05 37.64
C TYR A 609 -60.63 -4.18 36.92
N ASN A 610 -61.27 -4.88 35.99
CA ASN A 610 -60.59 -5.85 35.13
C ASN A 610 -59.53 -5.20 34.23
N MET A 611 -59.77 -3.99 33.72
CA MET A 611 -58.76 -3.22 32.99
C MET A 611 -57.58 -2.80 33.90
N ILE A 612 -57.85 -2.41 35.15
CA ILE A 612 -56.79 -2.13 36.14
C ILE A 612 -55.95 -3.38 36.38
N LYS A 613 -56.58 -4.52 36.69
CA LYS A 613 -55.88 -5.78 36.96
C LYS A 613 -54.99 -6.21 35.78
N LYS A 614 -55.50 -6.13 34.55
CA LYS A 614 -54.73 -6.43 33.33
C LYS A 614 -53.53 -5.51 33.14
N GLU A 615 -53.67 -4.21 33.42
CA GLU A 615 -52.53 -3.28 33.31
C GLU A 615 -51.54 -3.45 34.48
N GLU A 616 -51.98 -3.87 35.68
CA GLU A 616 -51.10 -4.20 36.81
C GLU A 616 -50.27 -5.47 36.52
N GLU A 617 -50.86 -6.48 35.88
CA GLU A 617 -50.14 -7.67 35.40
C GLU A 617 -49.09 -7.30 34.33
N LYS A 618 -49.42 -6.43 33.37
CA LYS A 618 -48.43 -5.91 32.41
C LYS A 618 -47.32 -5.13 33.09
N LEU A 619 -47.64 -4.33 34.11
CA LEU A 619 -46.64 -3.57 34.87
C LEU A 619 -45.67 -4.50 35.60
N LYS A 620 -46.15 -5.61 36.17
CA LYS A 620 -45.30 -6.65 36.79
C LYS A 620 -44.31 -7.25 35.78
N LEU A 621 -44.82 -7.69 34.63
CA LEU A 621 -43.99 -8.30 33.58
C LEU A 621 -42.90 -7.34 33.07
N ILE A 622 -43.26 -6.08 32.79
CA ILE A 622 -42.28 -5.06 32.37
C ILE A 622 -41.35 -4.67 33.53
N GLY A 623 -41.81 -4.73 34.77
CA GLY A 623 -41.00 -4.51 35.97
C GLY A 623 -39.90 -5.56 36.12
N GLU A 624 -40.22 -6.83 35.90
CA GLU A 624 -39.23 -7.92 35.89
C GLU A 624 -38.21 -7.76 34.76
N GLU A 625 -38.66 -7.40 33.55
CA GLU A 625 -37.79 -7.08 32.41
C GLU A 625 -36.86 -5.89 32.73
N ALA A 626 -37.39 -4.84 33.39
CA ALA A 626 -36.63 -3.68 33.81
C ALA A 626 -35.57 -4.00 34.86
N ILE A 627 -35.88 -4.85 35.86
CA ILE A 627 -34.92 -5.32 36.88
C ILE A 627 -33.82 -6.15 36.22
N LYS A 628 -34.17 -7.07 35.31
CA LYS A 628 -33.20 -7.87 34.56
C LYS A 628 -32.28 -6.98 33.73
N LYS A 629 -32.82 -5.97 33.06
CA LYS A 629 -32.03 -5.00 32.28
C LYS A 629 -31.11 -4.16 33.19
N ALA A 630 -31.60 -3.70 34.34
CA ALA A 630 -30.80 -2.95 35.30
C ALA A 630 -29.61 -3.77 35.81
N ARG A 631 -29.82 -5.05 36.15
CA ARG A 631 -28.73 -5.97 36.56
C ARG A 631 -27.68 -6.14 35.45
N ASN A 632 -28.10 -6.30 34.19
CA ASN A 632 -27.17 -6.41 33.06
C ASN A 632 -26.33 -5.13 32.87
N ILE A 633 -26.93 -3.96 33.05
CA ILE A 633 -26.21 -2.68 32.99
C ILE A 633 -25.22 -2.55 34.15
N GLU A 634 -25.56 -3.00 35.35
CA GLU A 634 -24.66 -3.03 36.51
C GLU A 634 -23.46 -3.96 36.29
N PHE A 635 -23.70 -5.17 35.77
CA PHE A 635 -22.61 -6.08 35.41
C PHE A 635 -21.67 -5.46 34.37
N TYR A 636 -22.24 -4.81 33.35
CA TYR A 636 -21.44 -4.08 32.36
C TYR A 636 -20.60 -2.96 33.00
N LEU A 637 -21.21 -2.14 33.87
CA LEU A 637 -20.51 -1.07 34.58
C LEU A 637 -19.37 -1.59 35.44
N LEU A 638 -19.58 -2.68 36.17
CA LEU A 638 -18.55 -3.30 37.01
C LEU A 638 -17.36 -3.78 36.18
N GLU A 639 -17.62 -4.52 35.10
CA GLU A 639 -16.55 -5.07 34.26
C GLU A 639 -15.82 -3.96 33.50
N MET A 640 -16.53 -2.95 32.98
CA MET A 640 -15.91 -1.81 32.30
C MET A 640 -15.04 -0.97 33.24
N ASN A 641 -15.49 -0.72 34.46
CA ASN A 641 -14.67 -0.02 35.45
C ASN A 641 -13.42 -0.83 35.86
N ARG A 642 -13.53 -2.17 35.92
CA ARG A 642 -12.38 -3.06 36.16
C ARG A 642 -11.36 -3.00 35.02
N LEU A 643 -11.82 -3.11 33.77
CA LEU A 643 -10.97 -3.00 32.57
C LEU A 643 -10.31 -1.63 32.47
N PHE A 644 -11.07 -0.57 32.76
CA PHE A 644 -10.58 0.79 32.80
C PHE A 644 -9.45 0.97 33.83
N LYS A 645 -9.64 0.48 35.06
CA LYS A 645 -8.60 0.51 36.12
C LYS A 645 -7.34 -0.25 35.71
N ARG A 646 -7.47 -1.46 35.13
CA ARG A 646 -6.34 -2.26 34.64
C ARG A 646 -5.55 -1.51 33.56
N LYS A 647 -6.24 -0.95 32.58
CA LYS A 647 -5.60 -0.21 31.48
C LYS A 647 -4.95 1.09 31.95
N SER A 648 -5.60 1.83 32.84
CA SER A 648 -5.05 3.05 33.45
C SER A 648 -3.71 2.77 34.16
N LYS A 649 -3.64 1.69 34.96
CA LYS A 649 -2.38 1.24 35.59
C LYS A 649 -1.29 0.94 34.56
N ALA A 650 -1.62 0.20 33.50
CA ALA A 650 -0.67 -0.13 32.45
C ALA A 650 -0.15 1.12 31.71
N ASP A 651 -1.03 2.08 31.41
CA ASP A 651 -0.67 3.32 30.73
C ASP A 651 0.20 4.22 31.62
N HIS A 652 -0.07 4.30 32.92
CA HIS A 652 0.80 5.00 33.89
C HIS A 652 2.20 4.39 33.95
N LEU A 653 2.28 3.06 33.96
CA LEU A 653 3.56 2.34 33.94
C LEU A 653 4.33 2.59 32.63
N LYS A 654 3.61 2.66 31.50
CA LYS A 654 4.17 3.03 30.19
C LYS A 654 4.70 4.47 30.16
N ILE A 655 3.98 5.43 30.73
CA ILE A 655 4.45 6.82 30.89
C ILE A 655 5.71 6.87 31.75
N LYS A 656 5.73 6.18 32.89
CA LYS A 656 6.92 6.11 33.76
C LYS A 656 8.15 5.58 33.02
N ASN A 657 7.97 4.55 32.19
CA ASN A 657 9.07 4.01 31.37
C ASN A 657 9.52 4.97 30.25
N LEU A 658 8.59 5.69 29.60
CA LEU A 658 8.93 6.70 28.59
C LEU A 658 9.66 7.89 29.20
N LEU A 659 9.28 8.33 30.41
CA LEU A 659 9.98 9.38 31.15
C LEU A 659 11.41 8.96 31.48
N LYS A 660 11.62 7.76 32.04
CA LYS A 660 12.97 7.21 32.28
C LYS A 660 13.83 7.20 31.00
N MET A 661 13.27 6.73 29.89
CA MET A 661 13.98 6.70 28.59
C MET A 661 14.30 8.12 28.08
N ARG A 662 13.37 9.06 28.21
CA ARG A 662 13.60 10.47 27.85
C ARG A 662 14.76 11.06 28.63
N ASP A 663 14.80 10.81 29.94
CA ASP A 663 15.80 11.39 30.86
C ASP A 663 17.20 10.82 30.60
N THR A 664 17.29 9.61 30.02
CA THR A 664 18.55 9.00 29.59
C THR A 664 19.09 9.49 28.23
N ILE A 665 18.34 10.33 27.49
CA ILE A 665 18.69 10.74 26.11
C ILE A 665 19.24 12.16 26.08
N VAL A 666 20.49 12.28 25.63
CA VAL A 666 21.20 13.57 25.47
C VAL A 666 20.76 14.33 24.21
N CYS A 667 20.35 13.63 23.14
CA CYS A 667 19.94 14.25 21.87
C CYS A 667 18.55 14.91 21.97
N GLN A 668 18.48 16.23 21.76
CA GLN A 668 17.24 17.02 21.84
C GLN A 668 16.13 16.55 20.88
N ILE A 669 16.46 16.14 19.65
CA ILE A 669 15.47 15.65 18.66
C ILE A 669 14.82 14.35 19.16
N SER A 670 15.64 13.45 19.68
CA SER A 670 15.16 12.19 20.26
C SER A 670 14.34 12.45 21.53
N ARG A 671 14.74 13.42 22.37
CA ARG A 671 14.02 13.83 23.57
C ARG A 671 12.61 14.36 23.26
N LYS A 672 12.48 15.27 22.26
CA LYS A 672 11.19 15.78 21.76
C LYS A 672 10.24 14.68 21.29
N PHE A 673 10.75 13.59 20.71
CA PHE A 673 9.92 12.44 20.32
C PHE A 673 9.28 11.73 21.52
N TYR A 674 10.01 11.54 22.62
CA TYR A 674 9.45 10.96 23.84
C TYR A 674 8.46 11.91 24.52
N ASP A 675 8.76 13.21 24.58
CA ASP A 675 7.84 14.22 25.13
C ASP A 675 6.50 14.26 24.38
N ASN A 676 6.54 14.21 23.04
CA ASN A 676 5.34 14.15 22.21
C ASN A 676 4.54 12.87 22.46
N ASN A 677 5.21 11.73 22.64
CA ASN A 677 4.55 10.47 22.97
C ASN A 677 3.93 10.48 24.37
N ILE A 678 4.60 11.06 25.37
CA ILE A 678 4.07 11.23 26.73
C ILE A 678 2.84 12.14 26.68
N LYS A 679 2.94 13.32 26.04
CA LYS A 679 1.81 14.26 25.89
C LYS A 679 0.61 13.61 25.20
N SER A 680 0.87 12.84 24.14
CA SER A 680 -0.18 12.08 23.43
C SER A 680 -0.84 11.03 24.32
N LEU A 681 -0.06 10.22 25.04
CA LEU A 681 -0.60 9.18 25.93
C LEU A 681 -1.40 9.80 27.09
N THR A 682 -0.90 10.87 27.70
CA THR A 682 -1.59 11.59 28.78
C THR A 682 -2.93 12.14 28.32
N ASN A 683 -3.00 12.73 27.12
CA ASN A 683 -4.25 13.21 26.56
C ASN A 683 -5.24 12.05 26.29
N GLN A 684 -4.76 10.91 25.81
CA GLN A 684 -5.61 9.72 25.63
C GLN A 684 -6.18 9.19 26.95
N ILE A 685 -5.40 9.24 28.03
CA ILE A 685 -5.88 8.86 29.38
C ILE A 685 -6.96 9.83 29.85
N LYS A 686 -6.74 11.15 29.72
CA LYS A 686 -7.73 12.18 30.09
C LYS A 686 -9.05 12.01 29.35
N LEU A 687 -8.99 11.79 28.03
CA LEU A 687 -10.19 11.56 27.21
C LEU A 687 -10.95 10.30 27.63
N ARG A 688 -10.24 9.20 27.91
CA ARG A 688 -10.86 7.95 28.39
C ARG A 688 -11.49 8.12 29.78
N LEU A 689 -10.84 8.83 30.70
CA LEU A 689 -11.39 9.16 32.03
C LEU A 689 -12.72 9.93 31.90
N HIS A 690 -12.72 10.99 31.08
CA HIS A 690 -13.91 11.81 30.85
C HIS A 690 -15.07 10.99 30.28
N ARG A 691 -14.79 10.19 29.24
CA ARG A 691 -15.81 9.32 28.63
C ARG A 691 -16.36 8.29 29.63
N ASN A 692 -15.50 7.63 30.40
CA ASN A 692 -15.92 6.64 31.39
C ASN A 692 -16.80 7.27 32.47
N LYS A 693 -16.43 8.46 32.96
CA LYS A 693 -17.26 9.23 33.91
C LYS A 693 -18.64 9.55 33.33
N HIS A 694 -18.69 10.04 32.09
CA HIS A 694 -19.94 10.39 31.43
C HIS A 694 -20.87 9.19 31.21
N ILE A 695 -20.35 8.09 30.67
CA ILE A 695 -21.11 6.84 30.47
C ILE A 695 -21.61 6.29 31.82
N ASN A 696 -20.76 6.26 32.85
CA ASN A 696 -21.15 5.80 34.17
C ASN A 696 -22.33 6.60 34.74
N THR A 697 -22.31 7.93 34.60
CA THR A 697 -23.44 8.78 35.03
C THR A 697 -24.73 8.43 34.29
N ILE A 698 -24.68 8.26 32.96
CA ILE A 698 -25.86 7.92 32.15
C ILE A 698 -26.43 6.56 32.57
N LEU A 699 -25.57 5.55 32.65
CA LEU A 699 -25.99 4.19 32.97
C LEU A 699 -26.52 4.06 34.41
N ASN A 700 -25.91 4.75 35.37
CA ASN A 700 -26.42 4.81 36.75
C ASN A 700 -27.81 5.46 36.81
N ASN A 701 -28.03 6.55 36.07
CA ASN A 701 -29.35 7.18 35.98
C ASN A 701 -30.38 6.22 35.37
N LEU A 702 -30.02 5.47 34.33
CA LEU A 702 -30.90 4.46 33.74
C LEU A 702 -31.21 3.31 34.70
N ILE A 703 -30.23 2.84 35.48
CA ILE A 703 -30.45 1.81 36.52
C ILE A 703 -31.50 2.31 37.53
N ASN A 704 -31.34 3.55 38.01
CA ASN A 704 -32.28 4.15 38.96
C ASN A 704 -33.69 4.28 38.35
N GLU A 705 -33.79 4.72 37.10
CA GLU A 705 -35.06 4.83 36.39
C GLU A 705 -35.71 3.46 36.12
N LEU A 706 -34.93 2.44 35.78
CA LEU A 706 -35.42 1.07 35.56
C LEU A 706 -35.94 0.44 36.85
N ARG A 707 -35.20 0.60 37.96
CA ARG A 707 -35.55 0.07 39.28
C ARG A 707 -36.71 0.78 39.97
N ASN A 708 -37.04 2.00 39.56
CA ASN A 708 -38.18 2.71 40.12
C ASN A 708 -39.50 1.95 39.83
N PRO A 709 -40.19 1.39 40.84
CA PRO A 709 -41.40 0.59 40.61
C PRO A 709 -42.57 1.41 40.07
N ASN A 710 -42.53 2.74 40.23
CA ASN A 710 -43.66 3.64 40.07
C ASN A 710 -43.55 4.59 38.85
N GLY A 711 -42.49 4.47 38.04
CA GLY A 711 -42.24 5.34 36.87
C GLY A 711 -41.95 6.81 37.25
N LYS A 712 -41.73 7.67 36.24
CA LYS A 712 -41.37 9.09 36.45
C LYS A 712 -42.49 9.94 37.09
N TYR A 713 -43.74 9.51 36.95
CA TYR A 713 -44.91 10.36 37.21
C TYR A 713 -45.50 10.26 38.62
N LEU A 714 -45.11 9.28 39.44
CA LEU A 714 -45.60 9.21 40.83
C LEU A 714 -44.92 10.24 41.75
N PHE A 715 -43.69 10.67 41.44
CA PHE A 715 -43.03 11.77 42.14
C PHE A 715 -43.61 13.15 41.77
N SER A 716 -44.21 13.32 40.59
CA SER A 716 -44.80 14.60 40.16
C SER A 716 -46.30 14.72 40.46
N ILE A 717 -46.94 13.68 40.99
CA ILE A 717 -48.38 13.69 41.38
C ILE A 717 -48.56 14.00 42.88
N LEU A 718 -47.46 14.18 43.63
CA LEU A 718 -47.49 14.59 45.04
C LEU A 718 -47.01 16.02 45.33
N ASN A 719 -46.68 16.81 44.32
CA ASN A 719 -46.50 18.25 44.49
C ASN A 719 -47.55 18.97 43.63
N ASN A 720 -48.57 19.53 44.29
CA ASN A 720 -49.44 20.66 43.84
C ASN A 720 -50.90 20.61 44.35
N THR A 721 -51.22 19.95 45.48
CA THR A 721 -52.58 20.07 46.07
C THR A 721 -52.64 20.47 47.54
N ASN A 722 -51.53 20.48 48.27
CA ASN A 722 -51.48 21.02 49.63
C ASN A 722 -50.76 22.36 49.61
N SER A 723 -51.30 23.36 50.29
CA SER A 723 -50.59 24.63 50.47
C SER A 723 -49.30 24.37 51.26
N LEU A 724 -48.24 25.14 51.00
CA LEU A 724 -46.99 25.06 51.76
C LEU A 724 -47.24 25.12 53.27
N ASN A 725 -48.22 25.93 53.70
CA ASN A 725 -48.64 26.04 55.10
C ASN A 725 -49.25 24.74 55.67
N GLN A 726 -50.01 23.99 54.88
CA GLN A 726 -50.55 22.69 55.30
C GLN A 726 -49.46 21.62 55.40
N ILE A 727 -48.50 21.63 54.46
CA ILE A 727 -47.34 20.72 54.50
C ILE A 727 -46.50 21.02 55.75
N CYS A 728 -46.28 22.30 56.05
CA CYS A 728 -45.52 22.72 57.22
C CYS A 728 -46.21 22.43 58.54
N SER A 729 -47.51 22.70 58.65
CA SER A 729 -48.28 22.38 59.86
C SER A 729 -48.32 20.88 60.15
N ILE A 730 -48.42 20.03 59.12
CA ILE A 730 -48.39 18.57 59.30
C ILE A 730 -46.98 18.10 59.69
N CYS A 731 -45.94 18.67 59.08
CA CYS A 731 -44.55 18.38 59.45
C CYS A 731 -44.30 18.76 60.92
N GLU A 732 -44.68 19.97 61.32
CA GLU A 732 -44.51 20.47 62.68
C GLU A 732 -45.20 19.56 63.71
N ASN A 733 -46.46 19.19 63.47
CA ASN A 733 -47.22 18.33 64.40
C ASN A 733 -46.55 16.97 64.62
N ILE A 734 -46.01 16.38 63.56
CA ILE A 734 -45.30 15.10 63.63
C ILE A 734 -43.93 15.28 64.26
N GLY A 735 -43.23 16.37 63.94
CA GLY A 735 -41.97 16.74 64.56
C GLY A 735 -42.11 16.87 66.07
N ASN A 736 -43.13 17.60 66.54
CA ASN A 736 -43.45 17.74 67.95
C ASN A 736 -43.77 16.38 68.60
N TYR A 737 -44.56 15.54 67.94
CA TYR A 737 -44.90 14.21 68.46
C TYR A 737 -43.67 13.31 68.56
N VAL A 738 -42.76 13.36 67.57
CA VAL A 738 -41.50 12.61 67.58
C VAL A 738 -40.57 13.10 68.70
N ILE A 739 -40.41 14.41 68.83
CA ILE A 739 -39.60 15.04 69.89
C ILE A 739 -40.12 14.62 71.27
N ASP A 740 -41.43 14.69 71.52
CA ASP A 740 -42.05 14.31 72.80
C ASP A 740 -41.85 12.82 73.12
N LYS A 741 -41.95 11.93 72.13
CA LYS A 741 -41.72 10.49 72.34
C LYS A 741 -40.25 10.17 72.61
N ILE A 742 -39.32 10.86 71.95
CA ILE A 742 -37.89 10.71 72.22
C ILE A 742 -37.53 11.27 73.60
N ALA A 743 -38.05 12.44 73.97
CA ALA A 743 -37.85 13.05 75.29
C ALA A 743 -38.37 12.16 76.44
N LYS A 744 -39.45 11.39 76.19
CA LYS A 744 -39.98 10.37 77.11
C LYS A 744 -39.19 9.07 77.14
N GLY A 745 -38.02 9.00 76.49
CA GLY A 745 -37.14 7.83 76.49
C GLY A 745 -37.63 6.65 75.64
N THR A 746 -38.53 6.87 74.67
CA THR A 746 -39.05 5.79 73.84
C THR A 746 -37.95 5.23 72.93
N PRO A 747 -37.68 3.90 72.94
CA PRO A 747 -36.69 3.29 72.05
C PRO A 747 -37.03 3.52 70.57
N HIS A 748 -36.01 3.76 69.73
CA HIS A 748 -36.19 4.11 68.33
C HIS A 748 -37.02 3.06 67.53
N LEU A 749 -36.91 1.77 67.88
CA LEU A 749 -37.69 0.67 67.30
C LEU A 749 -39.21 0.79 67.60
N LEU A 750 -39.58 1.30 68.78
CA LEU A 750 -40.97 1.53 69.19
C LEU A 750 -41.51 2.87 68.70
N LEU A 751 -40.64 3.87 68.53
CA LEU A 751 -40.99 5.18 67.99
C LEU A 751 -41.69 5.08 66.63
N THR A 752 -41.12 4.30 65.71
CA THR A 752 -41.72 4.06 64.38
C THR A 752 -43.14 3.53 64.48
N LYS A 753 -43.38 2.53 65.33
CA LYS A 753 -44.71 1.93 65.52
C LYS A 753 -45.73 2.94 66.09
N ASN A 754 -45.30 3.75 67.06
CA ASN A 754 -46.15 4.76 67.68
C ASN A 754 -46.49 5.92 66.73
N VAL A 755 -45.56 6.31 65.86
CA VAL A 755 -45.79 7.35 64.85
C VAL A 755 -46.64 6.83 63.70
N LEU A 756 -46.50 5.57 63.30
CA LEU A 756 -47.40 4.94 62.33
C LEU A 756 -48.85 4.97 62.83
N ASN A 757 -49.10 4.61 64.09
CA ASN A 757 -50.43 4.66 64.69
C ASN A 757 -50.96 6.10 64.81
N TYR A 758 -50.09 7.05 65.15
CA TYR A 758 -50.43 8.48 65.18
C TYR A 758 -50.84 8.99 63.79
N CYS A 759 -50.07 8.66 62.75
CA CYS A 759 -50.36 9.06 61.39
C CYS A 759 -51.62 8.38 60.82
N GLN A 760 -51.91 7.14 61.19
CA GLN A 760 -53.16 6.45 60.83
C GLN A 760 -54.41 7.17 61.34
N SER A 761 -54.27 7.92 62.43
CA SER A 761 -55.36 8.70 63.04
C SER A 761 -55.47 10.12 62.46
N SER A 762 -54.56 10.51 61.56
CA SER A 762 -54.48 11.86 61.00
C SER A 762 -55.35 12.00 59.73
N PRO A 763 -56.07 13.12 59.55
CA PRO A 763 -56.85 13.38 58.34
C PRO A 763 -55.99 13.44 57.06
N ASN A 764 -54.66 13.57 57.19
CA ASN A 764 -53.70 13.55 56.09
C ASN A 764 -52.59 12.49 56.29
N GLU A 765 -53.00 11.27 56.64
CA GLU A 765 -52.15 10.10 56.92
C GLU A 765 -50.96 9.94 55.95
N ARG A 766 -51.18 10.05 54.64
CA ARG A 766 -50.10 9.87 53.65
C ARG A 766 -48.99 10.92 53.76
N LEU A 767 -49.35 12.20 53.90
CA LEU A 767 -48.37 13.28 54.04
C LEU A 767 -47.68 13.20 55.41
N CYS A 768 -48.41 12.72 56.42
CA CYS A 768 -47.86 12.45 57.74
C CYS A 768 -46.74 11.42 57.68
N LEU A 769 -47.00 10.28 57.03
CA LEU A 769 -46.02 9.21 56.85
C LEU A 769 -44.80 9.66 56.03
N GLU A 770 -45.01 10.40 54.94
CA GLU A 770 -43.91 10.92 54.11
C GLU A 770 -43.02 11.93 54.86
N SER A 771 -43.61 12.73 55.75
CA SER A 771 -42.88 13.68 56.60
C SER A 771 -42.07 12.95 57.66
N PHE A 772 -42.67 11.95 58.31
CA PHE A 772 -42.00 11.12 59.30
C PHE A 772 -40.79 10.35 58.72
N MET A 773 -40.95 9.74 57.55
CA MET A 773 -39.85 9.00 56.90
C MET A 773 -38.62 9.88 56.63
N LYS A 774 -38.81 11.19 56.41
CA LYS A 774 -37.70 12.12 56.24
C LYS A 774 -37.12 12.62 57.57
N ILE A 775 -37.93 12.77 58.61
CA ILE A 775 -37.47 13.08 59.98
C ILE A 775 -36.59 11.93 60.52
N GLN A 776 -36.94 10.68 60.24
CA GLN A 776 -36.15 9.50 60.61
C GLN A 776 -34.75 9.41 59.95
N LEU A 777 -34.47 10.21 58.91
CA LEU A 777 -33.17 10.23 58.26
C LEU A 777 -32.15 11.12 59.00
N ILE A 778 -32.57 11.88 60.02
CA ILE A 778 -31.66 12.63 60.88
C ILE A 778 -31.35 11.81 62.13
N ASP A 779 -30.07 11.81 62.51
CA ASP A 779 -29.63 11.30 63.80
C ASP A 779 -29.97 12.30 64.92
N LEU A 780 -31.16 12.15 65.52
CA LEU A 780 -31.68 13.02 66.59
C LEU A 780 -31.04 12.73 67.97
N SER A 781 -29.98 11.92 68.02
CA SER A 781 -29.39 11.45 69.27
C SER A 781 -28.49 12.48 69.97
N HIS A 782 -28.04 13.53 69.27
CA HIS A 782 -27.03 14.46 69.80
C HIS A 782 -27.53 15.90 70.03
N ASP A 783 -28.63 16.33 69.40
CA ASP A 783 -29.30 17.60 69.69
C ASP A 783 -30.79 17.49 69.30
N LEU A 784 -31.67 17.39 70.29
CA LEU A 784 -33.11 17.47 70.03
C LEU A 784 -33.48 18.93 69.77
N PRO A 785 -34.02 19.27 68.58
CA PRO A 785 -34.52 20.61 68.32
C PRO A 785 -35.65 20.97 69.29
N ALA A 786 -35.73 22.24 69.68
CA ALA A 786 -36.66 22.71 70.72
C ALA A 786 -38.13 22.64 70.30
N SER A 787 -38.41 22.58 68.99
CA SER A 787 -39.76 22.40 68.46
C SER A 787 -39.77 21.69 67.10
N GLY A 788 -40.93 21.14 66.76
CA GLY A 788 -41.22 20.54 65.47
C GLY A 788 -41.08 21.53 64.31
N ASN A 789 -41.37 22.82 64.52
CA ASN A 789 -41.11 23.85 63.51
C ASN A 789 -39.59 23.99 63.26
N GLN A 790 -38.79 24.06 64.31
CA GLN A 790 -37.33 24.16 64.17
C GLN A 790 -36.73 22.93 63.47
N LEU A 791 -37.26 21.75 63.75
CA LEU A 791 -36.92 20.49 63.07
C LEU A 791 -37.32 20.51 61.57
N CYS A 792 -38.53 20.95 61.25
CA CYS A 792 -39.03 20.99 59.87
C CYS A 792 -38.34 22.07 59.02
N THR A 793 -37.95 23.18 59.64
CA THR A 793 -37.17 24.25 59.01
C THR A 793 -35.72 23.83 58.78
N SER A 794 -35.08 23.13 59.73
CA SER A 794 -33.71 22.62 59.55
C SER A 794 -33.62 21.56 58.45
N LEU A 795 -34.68 20.78 58.26
CA LEU A 795 -34.84 19.80 57.19
C LEU A 795 -35.15 20.40 55.80
N GLY A 796 -35.40 21.71 55.70
CA GLY A 796 -35.80 22.35 54.46
C GLY A 796 -37.21 21.97 53.97
N PHE A 797 -38.06 21.44 54.86
CA PHE A 797 -39.49 21.25 54.57
C PHE A 797 -40.26 22.56 54.59
N CYS A 798 -39.84 23.48 55.46
CA CYS A 798 -40.45 24.79 55.68
C CYS A 798 -39.43 25.91 55.47
N SER A 799 -39.90 27.06 54.99
CA SER A 799 -39.09 28.27 54.89
C SER A 799 -38.77 28.81 56.29
N LYS A 800 -37.60 29.42 56.48
CA LYS A 800 -37.23 30.11 57.74
C LYS A 800 -38.21 31.20 58.20
N SER A 801 -39.05 31.71 57.29
CA SER A 801 -40.06 32.74 57.54
C SER A 801 -41.46 32.19 57.84
N TRP A 802 -41.61 30.87 57.95
CA TRP A 802 -42.81 30.21 58.44
C TRP A 802 -42.61 29.88 59.91
#